data_AF-A0A936WW72-F1
#
_entry.id   AF-A0A936WW72-F1
#
_cell.length_a   1.000
_cell.length_b   1.000
_cell.length_c   1.000
_cell.angle_alpha   90.00
_cell.angle_beta   90.00
_cell.angle_gamma   90.00
#
_symmetry.space_group_name_H-M   'P 1'
#
loop_
_entity.id
_entity.type
_entity.pdbx_description
1 polymer ?
#
loop_
_entity_poly.entity_id
_entity_poly.type
_entity_poly.pdbx_seq_one_letter_code
_entity_poly.pdbx_strand_id
1 'polypeptide(L)'
;MKKIVFLVLLLATASSVFAQLTKEQRIEDSIIGWYNKLTNEPSKDIVTKSGVVTAKQRDALAFITNCMMKSYYPVAGLGEFKFRLNSSASAVTEAYKPHSYWIDFRIWNVGYDELDKKGNFLPISEEYTRFPVVINDIPNSYAIYFLNSPSQYYFTWPVDGYYWSEKYPDGKGAPDPRIHPNVYKFITRINEAQNVFLAPDNKLPFKEVTIGEFLDESDKAFNGLLAKEITRRTAPWPGNNERDKKSREEVADYVKKEYEKFHAYVFKLKEKYKDNLDKPAVLRHMQPTYNTTFYGDTDPFEITSIERNRKQYYPVFKIDAATKEKCKSDKPQWIAFTFPYLTKENGNQLYEMYTAVTQNLNYEYIYNYFFNPEKVKGIPYKPANEEQLIARLNSYKARLAASYSATKENYPPNVHFMDDFSSNADGAEPKNWFFKKYGKHAVVTTLKGESGKWLQLGYGTPVSSTTLKSPLPENFLLEFDLATNPNFTPRYGGSVTITLVTGKTLSDGREGGYGNGAKLTLKLVAGNENELGTPNYGSYLNAEINAEPSANKQNYSEGIKYEYSLKEFSSKRNRIHVGVRVNKSVVSIFVNEKQVAVSKDFKLAYGGKCIVCGLPESTRFNGLFWNNTTNDADNINVYLGNVKITKE
;
A
#
# COMPACT_ATOMS: atom_id res chain seq x y z
N MET A 1 -31.78 10.41 60.59
CA MET A 1 -30.49 10.34 59.86
C MET A 1 -30.38 9.05 59.01
N LYS A 2 -31.24 8.87 58.00
CA LYS A 2 -31.17 7.70 57.07
C LYS A 2 -31.54 8.02 55.61
N LYS A 3 -31.65 9.30 55.23
CA LYS A 3 -32.02 9.72 53.86
C LYS A 3 -30.96 10.52 53.09
N ILE A 4 -29.77 10.75 53.69
CA ILE A 4 -28.69 11.53 53.05
C ILE A 4 -27.58 10.63 52.47
N VAL A 5 -27.49 9.37 52.90
CA VAL A 5 -26.43 8.45 52.44
C VAL A 5 -26.73 7.82 51.07
N PHE A 6 -28.00 7.77 50.65
CA PHE A 6 -28.37 7.16 49.36
C PHE A 6 -28.18 8.09 48.16
N LEU A 7 -28.11 9.41 48.37
CA LEU A 7 -27.90 10.39 47.29
C LEU A 7 -26.41 10.57 46.94
N VAL A 8 -25.50 10.28 47.88
CA VAL A 8 -24.05 10.40 47.67
C VAL A 8 -23.47 9.14 47.00
N LEU A 9 -24.10 7.96 47.16
CA LEU A 9 -23.66 6.74 46.48
C LEU A 9 -24.14 6.61 45.02
N LEU A 10 -25.19 7.34 44.62
CA LEU A 10 -25.70 7.37 43.23
C LEU A 10 -25.01 8.42 42.34
N LEU A 11 -24.16 9.28 42.92
CA LEU A 11 -23.35 10.27 42.20
C LEU A 11 -21.91 9.78 41.91
N ALA A 12 -21.57 8.54 42.27
CA ALA A 12 -20.20 8.00 42.16
C ALA A 12 -20.01 6.93 41.07
N THR A 13 -20.94 6.79 40.11
CA THR A 13 -20.78 5.87 38.96
C THR A 13 -21.07 6.54 37.61
N ALA A 14 -20.62 7.78 37.44
CA ALA A 14 -20.29 8.27 36.10
C ALA A 14 -18.81 7.96 35.83
N SER A 15 -18.52 6.68 35.55
CA SER A 15 -17.25 6.27 34.97
C SER A 15 -17.07 7.07 33.67
N SER A 16 -16.33 8.17 33.77
CA SER A 16 -15.97 8.99 32.63
C SER A 16 -15.06 8.12 31.76
N VAL A 17 -15.58 7.57 30.67
CA VAL A 17 -14.77 6.87 29.69
C VAL A 17 -13.89 7.94 29.05
N PHE A 18 -12.66 8.03 29.53
CA PHE A 18 -11.67 8.96 28.99
C PHE A 18 -11.30 8.49 27.57
N ALA A 19 -11.28 9.43 26.64
CA ALA A 19 -10.96 9.16 25.26
C ALA A 19 -9.45 8.87 25.16
N GLN A 20 -9.14 7.57 25.20
CA GLN A 20 -7.86 7.00 24.79
C GLN A 20 -7.74 7.15 23.26
N LEU A 21 -6.52 7.01 22.71
CA LEU A 21 -6.37 6.77 21.27
C LEU A 21 -7.40 5.74 20.81
N THR A 22 -7.91 5.95 19.60
CA THR A 22 -8.78 4.98 18.96
C THR A 22 -8.11 3.62 18.95
N LYS A 23 -8.90 2.56 18.93
CA LYS A 23 -8.36 1.19 18.89
C LYS A 23 -7.37 1.06 17.72
N GLU A 24 -7.68 1.67 16.59
CA GLU A 24 -6.94 1.58 15.34
C GLU A 24 -5.67 2.44 15.35
N GLN A 25 -5.67 3.59 16.01
CA GLN A 25 -4.42 4.34 16.24
C GLN A 25 -3.43 3.58 17.09
N ARG A 26 -3.92 2.83 18.08
CA ARG A 26 -3.04 1.99 18.90
C ARG A 26 -2.36 0.92 18.06
N ILE A 27 -3.01 0.41 17.02
CA ILE A 27 -2.42 -0.55 16.09
C ILE A 27 -1.22 0.08 15.36
N GLU A 28 -1.36 1.30 14.83
CA GLU A 28 -0.33 1.95 13.99
C GLU A 28 1.06 2.07 14.64
N ASP A 29 1.12 2.13 15.98
CA ASP A 29 2.38 2.17 16.74
C ASP A 29 2.65 0.90 17.56
N SER A 30 1.80 -0.13 17.46
CA SER A 30 1.97 -1.38 18.19
C SER A 30 2.96 -2.31 17.51
N ILE A 31 3.91 -2.84 18.29
CA ILE A 31 4.72 -4.00 17.90
C ILE A 31 3.89 -5.24 18.17
N ILE A 32 3.35 -5.86 17.11
CA ILE A 32 2.44 -7.00 17.20
C ILE A 32 3.20 -8.32 17.17
N GLY A 33 4.22 -8.42 16.31
CA GLY A 33 5.04 -9.61 16.18
C GLY A 33 4.51 -10.62 15.16
N TRP A 34 4.89 -11.89 15.36
CA TRP A 34 4.67 -12.99 14.41
C TRP A 34 3.56 -13.92 14.90
N TYR A 35 2.62 -14.25 14.02
CA TYR A 35 1.53 -15.20 14.25
C TYR A 35 2.05 -16.62 14.45
N ASN A 36 2.93 -17.06 13.55
CA ASN A 36 3.59 -18.35 13.68
C ASN A 36 4.87 -18.23 14.49
N LYS A 37 5.15 -19.26 15.28
CA LYS A 37 6.43 -19.45 15.95
C LYS A 37 7.24 -20.47 15.17
N LEU A 38 8.54 -20.22 15.02
CA LEU A 38 9.45 -21.24 14.55
C LEU A 38 9.55 -22.33 15.63
N THR A 39 9.33 -23.58 15.27
CA THR A 39 9.49 -24.71 16.19
C THR A 39 10.93 -25.18 16.18
N ASN A 40 11.40 -25.67 17.33
CA ASN A 40 12.72 -26.30 17.46
C ASN A 40 12.68 -27.80 17.11
N GLU A 41 11.60 -28.26 16.48
CA GLU A 41 11.46 -29.66 16.11
C GLU A 41 12.37 -29.99 14.92
N PRO A 42 13.04 -31.15 14.91
CA PRO A 42 13.85 -31.58 13.78
C PRO A 42 13.01 -31.60 12.50
N SER A 43 13.55 -30.99 11.44
CA SER A 43 12.92 -31.05 10.13
C SER A 43 12.83 -32.49 9.64
N LYS A 44 11.68 -32.86 9.08
CA LYS A 44 11.49 -34.13 8.36
C LYS A 44 11.34 -33.86 6.87
N ASP A 45 11.75 -34.82 6.06
CA ASP A 45 11.51 -34.78 4.62
C ASP A 45 10.02 -34.59 4.32
N ILE A 46 9.72 -33.80 3.28
CA ILE A 46 8.37 -33.63 2.76
C ILE A 46 8.36 -34.17 1.33
N VAL A 47 7.54 -35.18 1.09
CA VAL A 47 7.31 -35.74 -0.24
C VAL A 47 6.10 -35.05 -0.87
N THR A 48 6.25 -34.58 -2.10
CA THR A 48 5.17 -34.00 -2.90
C THR A 48 5.11 -34.60 -4.29
N LYS A 49 4.09 -34.24 -5.07
CA LYS A 49 3.99 -34.62 -6.48
C LYS A 49 5.17 -34.12 -7.32
N SER A 50 5.80 -33.02 -6.91
CA SER A 50 6.88 -32.36 -7.64
C SER A 50 8.29 -32.82 -7.22
N GLY A 51 8.40 -33.61 -6.14
CA GLY A 51 9.67 -34.10 -5.61
C GLY A 51 9.72 -34.15 -4.08
N VAL A 52 10.92 -34.36 -3.54
CA VAL A 52 11.21 -34.40 -2.11
C VAL A 52 11.94 -33.14 -1.70
N VAL A 53 11.51 -32.51 -0.61
CA VAL A 53 12.32 -31.51 0.09
C VAL A 53 12.91 -32.10 1.34
N THR A 54 14.23 -32.13 1.36
CA THR A 54 15.02 -32.80 2.40
C THR A 54 14.90 -32.05 3.73
N ALA A 55 15.15 -32.75 4.83
CA ALA A 55 15.26 -32.16 6.15
C ALA A 55 16.24 -30.98 6.17
N LYS A 56 17.38 -31.09 5.48
CA LYS A 56 18.39 -30.01 5.40
C LYS A 56 17.91 -28.80 4.58
N GLN A 57 17.16 -29.01 3.50
CA GLN A 57 16.53 -27.92 2.77
C GLN A 57 15.51 -27.18 3.65
N ARG A 58 14.78 -27.90 4.51
CA ARG A 58 13.89 -27.28 5.50
C ARG A 58 14.66 -26.58 6.62
N ASP A 59 15.79 -27.11 7.06
CA ASP A 59 16.66 -26.44 8.03
C ASP A 59 17.20 -25.12 7.46
N ALA A 60 17.51 -25.08 6.16
CA ALA A 60 17.84 -23.83 5.46
C ALA A 60 16.69 -22.81 5.52
N LEU A 61 15.44 -23.25 5.31
CA LEU A 61 14.26 -22.38 5.43
C LEU A 61 14.06 -21.88 6.87
N ALA A 62 14.21 -22.76 7.85
CA ALA A 62 14.11 -22.43 9.27
C ALA A 62 15.20 -21.42 9.68
N PHE A 63 16.43 -21.62 9.21
CA PHE A 63 17.54 -20.70 9.43
C PHE A 63 17.25 -19.29 8.88
N ILE A 64 16.81 -19.18 7.61
CA ILE A 64 16.45 -17.89 6.99
C ILE A 64 15.29 -17.24 7.75
N THR A 65 14.30 -18.03 8.17
CA THR A 65 13.16 -17.56 8.97
C THR A 65 13.60 -16.98 10.30
N ASN A 66 14.50 -17.66 11.01
CA ASN A 66 15.08 -17.15 12.25
C ASN A 66 15.84 -15.84 12.04
N CYS A 67 16.62 -15.72 10.95
CA CYS A 67 17.31 -14.48 10.59
C CYS A 67 16.31 -13.33 10.34
N MET A 68 15.23 -13.61 9.61
CA MET A 68 14.17 -12.64 9.34
C MET A 68 13.46 -12.20 10.62
N MET A 69 13.04 -13.15 11.47
CA MET A 69 12.35 -12.85 12.73
C MET A 69 13.21 -12.03 13.71
N LYS A 70 14.54 -12.18 13.68
CA LYS A 70 15.48 -11.33 14.45
C LYS A 70 15.67 -9.93 13.86
N SER A 71 15.44 -9.78 12.55
CA SER A 71 15.67 -8.52 11.83
C SER A 71 14.39 -7.70 11.63
N TYR A 72 13.24 -8.34 11.82
CA TYR A 72 11.93 -7.76 11.65
C TYR A 72 11.01 -8.09 12.82
N TYR A 73 10.55 -7.05 13.50
CA TYR A 73 9.50 -7.10 14.51
C TYR A 73 8.28 -6.38 13.93
N PRO A 74 7.26 -7.12 13.43
CA PRO A 74 6.08 -6.53 12.81
C PRO A 74 5.43 -5.44 13.66
N VAL A 75 5.32 -4.24 13.07
CA VAL A 75 4.65 -3.06 13.64
C VAL A 75 3.37 -2.85 12.85
N ALA A 76 2.26 -2.49 13.51
CA ALA A 76 0.98 -2.19 12.89
C ALA A 76 0.39 -3.30 11.99
N GLY A 77 0.93 -4.50 12.09
CA GLY A 77 0.48 -5.68 11.35
C GLY A 77 1.07 -6.94 11.96
N LEU A 78 0.47 -8.06 11.58
CA LEU A 78 0.82 -9.37 12.10
C LEU A 78 1.68 -10.13 11.07
N GLY A 79 2.91 -10.47 11.43
CA GLY A 79 3.81 -11.22 10.56
C GLY A 79 3.40 -12.70 10.48
N GLU A 80 3.47 -13.29 9.29
CA GLU A 80 3.24 -14.72 9.07
C GLU A 80 4.33 -15.27 8.16
N PHE A 81 4.70 -16.54 8.33
CA PHE A 81 5.54 -17.23 7.36
C PHE A 81 4.96 -18.61 7.07
N LYS A 82 5.04 -19.02 5.80
CA LYS A 82 4.64 -20.36 5.37
C LYS A 82 5.74 -20.98 4.54
N PHE A 83 6.16 -22.19 4.90
CA PHE A 83 7.01 -22.98 4.02
C PHE A 83 6.18 -23.48 2.86
N ARG A 84 6.67 -23.24 1.67
CA ARG A 84 6.01 -23.59 0.43
C ARG A 84 7.01 -24.36 -0.43
N LEU A 85 6.47 -25.26 -1.21
CA LEU A 85 7.18 -25.89 -2.31
C LEU A 85 6.73 -25.20 -3.58
N ASN A 86 7.55 -25.25 -4.63
CA ASN A 86 7.07 -24.90 -5.96
C ASN A 86 6.11 -26.03 -6.40
N SER A 87 4.92 -26.06 -5.81
CA SER A 87 3.81 -26.90 -6.21
C SER A 87 2.94 -26.04 -7.13
N SER A 88 3.40 -25.79 -8.36
CA SER A 88 2.51 -25.17 -9.34
C SER A 88 1.37 -26.14 -9.61
N ALA A 89 0.14 -25.65 -9.77
CA ALA A 89 -1.08 -26.47 -9.78
C ALA A 89 -1.18 -27.55 -10.90
N SER A 90 -0.17 -27.71 -11.75
CA SER A 90 -0.09 -28.81 -12.72
C SER A 90 1.29 -29.48 -12.69
N ALA A 91 1.32 -30.81 -12.68
CA ALA A 91 2.56 -31.60 -12.80
C ALA A 91 3.32 -31.33 -14.12
N VAL A 92 2.65 -30.75 -15.13
CA VAL A 92 3.22 -30.45 -16.45
C VAL A 92 4.10 -29.19 -16.42
N THR A 93 3.75 -28.19 -15.61
CA THR A 93 4.52 -26.95 -15.47
C THR A 93 5.73 -27.08 -14.53
N GLU A 94 5.82 -28.17 -13.77
CA GLU A 94 6.89 -28.41 -12.79
C GLU A 94 8.11 -29.11 -13.40
N ALA A 95 7.93 -29.99 -14.39
CA ALA A 95 8.99 -30.88 -14.86
C ALA A 95 10.23 -30.16 -15.44
N TYR A 96 10.04 -28.96 -16.01
CA TYR A 96 11.14 -28.22 -16.62
C TYR A 96 11.77 -27.16 -15.70
N LYS A 97 11.14 -26.78 -14.58
CA LYS A 97 11.72 -25.79 -13.67
C LYS A 97 12.87 -26.37 -12.84
N PRO A 98 13.83 -25.55 -12.35
CA PRO A 98 14.77 -26.00 -11.33
C PRO A 98 14.02 -26.39 -10.04
N HIS A 99 14.54 -27.40 -9.33
CA HIS A 99 14.04 -27.77 -8.00
C HIS A 99 14.15 -26.57 -7.07
N SER A 100 13.02 -26.13 -6.54
CA SER A 100 12.91 -24.89 -5.78
C SER A 100 11.94 -25.02 -4.60
N TYR A 101 12.24 -24.27 -3.55
CA TYR A 101 11.54 -24.27 -2.28
C TYR A 101 11.64 -22.87 -1.67
N TRP A 102 10.66 -22.46 -0.87
CA TRP A 102 10.55 -21.05 -0.49
C TRP A 102 9.80 -20.82 0.82
N ILE A 103 9.99 -19.63 1.37
CA ILE A 103 9.21 -19.09 2.48
C ILE A 103 8.34 -17.96 1.92
N ASP A 104 7.03 -18.13 2.06
CA ASP A 104 6.06 -17.06 1.81
C ASP A 104 5.88 -16.26 3.10
N PHE A 105 6.68 -15.21 3.25
CA PHE A 105 6.47 -14.24 4.32
C PHE A 105 5.34 -13.27 3.96
N ARG A 106 4.53 -12.95 4.96
CA ARG A 106 3.39 -12.05 4.83
C ARG A 106 3.33 -11.09 6.01
N ILE A 107 2.84 -9.90 5.77
CA ILE A 107 2.41 -8.96 6.80
C ILE A 107 0.93 -8.71 6.60
N TRP A 108 0.14 -9.06 7.61
CA TRP A 108 -1.32 -8.98 7.59
C TRP A 108 -1.81 -7.72 8.28
N ASN A 109 -2.88 -7.14 7.74
CA ASN A 109 -3.70 -6.19 8.49
C ASN A 109 -4.34 -6.89 9.69
N VAL A 110 -4.58 -6.09 10.73
CA VAL A 110 -5.20 -6.53 11.97
C VAL A 110 -6.25 -5.52 12.41
N GLY A 111 -7.21 -5.98 13.21
CA GLY A 111 -8.26 -5.15 13.77
C GLY A 111 -8.72 -5.69 15.11
N TYR A 112 -9.28 -4.82 15.95
CA TYR A 112 -9.82 -5.25 17.25
C TYR A 112 -11.11 -6.06 17.14
N ASP A 113 -11.70 -6.13 15.95
CA ASP A 113 -12.84 -7.01 15.64
C ASP A 113 -12.37 -8.43 15.32
N GLU A 114 -11.07 -8.63 15.06
CA GLU A 114 -10.46 -9.91 14.71
C GLU A 114 -9.41 -10.30 15.76
N LEU A 115 -9.92 -10.70 16.94
CA LEU A 115 -9.10 -11.18 18.06
C LEU A 115 -9.39 -12.65 18.37
N ASP A 116 -8.36 -13.38 18.78
CA ASP A 116 -8.54 -14.70 19.36
C ASP A 116 -9.16 -14.62 20.77
N LYS A 117 -9.51 -15.78 21.34
CA LYS A 117 -10.09 -15.87 22.69
C LYS A 117 -9.18 -15.34 23.80
N LYS A 118 -7.89 -15.14 23.54
CA LYS A 118 -6.89 -14.61 24.46
C LYS A 118 -6.62 -13.12 24.24
N GLY A 119 -7.31 -12.50 23.27
CA GLY A 119 -7.15 -11.09 22.92
C GLY A 119 -5.97 -10.81 21.99
N ASN A 120 -5.37 -11.83 21.35
CA ASN A 120 -4.32 -11.63 20.35
C ASN A 120 -4.95 -11.34 18.99
N PHE A 121 -4.32 -10.48 18.19
CA PHE A 121 -4.75 -10.23 16.82
C PHE A 121 -4.72 -11.50 15.96
N LEU A 122 -5.75 -11.64 15.12
CA LEU A 122 -5.81 -12.61 14.04
C LEU A 122 -5.58 -11.91 12.69
N PRO A 123 -5.09 -12.62 11.67
CA PRO A 123 -4.99 -12.08 10.31
C PRO A 123 -6.38 -11.73 9.75
N ILE A 124 -6.55 -10.51 9.21
CA ILE A 124 -7.73 -10.16 8.40
C ILE A 124 -7.60 -10.85 7.03
N SER A 125 -8.61 -11.63 6.63
CA SER A 125 -8.56 -12.41 5.39
C SER A 125 -8.30 -11.54 4.16
N GLU A 126 -7.47 -12.05 3.24
CA GLU A 126 -7.07 -11.41 1.97
C GLU A 126 -6.34 -10.06 2.06
N GLU A 127 -6.15 -9.50 3.26
CA GLU A 127 -5.46 -8.23 3.47
C GLU A 127 -4.02 -8.42 3.92
N TYR A 128 -3.15 -8.83 2.99
CA TYR A 128 -1.72 -9.01 3.26
C TYR A 128 -0.80 -8.54 2.14
N THR A 129 0.39 -8.11 2.56
CA THR A 129 1.51 -7.86 1.65
C THR A 129 2.50 -9.01 1.74
N ARG A 130 2.95 -9.50 0.59
CA ARG A 130 3.90 -10.62 0.47
C ARG A 130 5.32 -10.12 0.28
N PHE A 131 6.27 -10.80 0.90
CA PHE A 131 7.71 -10.54 0.72
C PHE A 131 8.51 -11.85 0.76
N PRO A 132 8.32 -12.74 -0.23
CA PRO A 132 8.82 -14.10 -0.16
C PRO A 132 10.36 -14.16 -0.25
N VAL A 133 10.91 -15.26 0.27
CA VAL A 133 12.29 -15.69 0.03
C VAL A 133 12.27 -17.01 -0.70
N VAL A 134 12.78 -17.03 -1.93
CA VAL A 134 12.80 -18.22 -2.77
C VAL A 134 14.21 -18.75 -2.93
N ILE A 135 14.36 -20.08 -2.93
CA ILE A 135 15.64 -20.76 -3.15
C ILE A 135 15.55 -21.51 -4.48
N ASN A 136 16.56 -21.33 -5.32
CA ASN A 136 16.66 -21.91 -6.66
C ASN A 136 15.48 -21.56 -7.59
N ASP A 137 14.72 -20.52 -7.31
CA ASP A 137 13.68 -19.98 -8.19
C ASP A 137 14.04 -18.55 -8.64
N ILE A 138 13.41 -18.09 -9.71
CA ILE A 138 13.72 -16.82 -10.35
C ILE A 138 12.48 -15.92 -10.32
N PRO A 139 12.35 -15.06 -9.31
CA PRO A 139 11.23 -14.13 -9.20
C PRO A 139 11.08 -13.26 -10.46
N ASN A 140 9.84 -13.01 -10.84
CA ASN A 140 9.45 -12.15 -11.96
C ASN A 140 10.13 -12.55 -13.28
N SER A 141 10.38 -13.85 -13.47
CA SER A 141 10.81 -14.42 -14.74
C SER A 141 9.66 -15.18 -15.40
N TYR A 142 9.72 -15.34 -16.72
CA TYR A 142 8.66 -16.01 -17.45
C TYR A 142 9.21 -17.14 -18.31
N ALA A 143 8.69 -18.34 -18.07
CA ALA A 143 9.06 -19.54 -18.80
C ALA A 143 8.73 -19.40 -20.29
N ILE A 144 9.68 -19.77 -21.15
CA ILE A 144 9.42 -19.97 -22.58
C ILE A 144 8.94 -21.41 -22.78
N TYR A 145 7.66 -21.64 -22.51
CA TYR A 145 7.08 -22.98 -22.36
C TYR A 145 7.40 -23.94 -23.51
N PHE A 146 7.44 -23.44 -24.74
CA PHE A 146 7.63 -24.29 -25.92
C PHE A 146 9.10 -24.73 -26.12
N LEU A 147 10.07 -24.02 -25.54
CA LEU A 147 11.50 -24.40 -25.53
C LEU A 147 11.88 -25.28 -24.33
N ASN A 148 11.03 -25.31 -23.31
CA ASN A 148 11.35 -25.94 -22.03
C ASN A 148 11.25 -27.47 -22.08
N SER A 149 12.20 -28.12 -21.40
CA SER A 149 12.30 -29.58 -21.33
C SER A 149 12.74 -30.05 -19.94
N PRO A 150 12.67 -31.35 -19.63
CA PRO A 150 13.20 -31.87 -18.37
C PRO A 150 14.69 -31.56 -18.15
N SER A 151 15.48 -31.38 -19.21
CA SER A 151 16.92 -31.09 -19.11
C SER A 151 17.28 -29.60 -19.15
N GLN A 152 16.43 -28.73 -19.68
CA GLN A 152 16.75 -27.30 -19.84
C GLN A 152 15.57 -26.39 -19.51
N TYR A 153 15.88 -25.23 -18.93
CA TYR A 153 14.90 -24.20 -18.60
C TYR A 153 15.25 -22.88 -19.24
N TYR A 154 14.52 -22.50 -20.29
CA TYR A 154 14.51 -21.21 -20.96
C TYR A 154 13.46 -20.28 -20.36
N PHE A 155 13.87 -19.04 -20.13
CA PHE A 155 13.01 -18.00 -19.59
C PHE A 155 13.42 -16.63 -20.11
N THR A 156 12.44 -15.73 -20.18
CA THR A 156 12.68 -14.29 -20.29
C THR A 156 12.76 -13.69 -18.89
N TRP A 157 13.56 -12.63 -18.74
CA TRP A 157 13.65 -11.91 -17.48
C TRP A 157 13.67 -10.40 -17.71
N PRO A 158 12.60 -9.67 -17.34
CA PRO A 158 12.51 -8.23 -17.60
C PRO A 158 13.71 -7.45 -17.05
N VAL A 159 14.08 -6.40 -17.78
CA VAL A 159 15.16 -5.48 -17.40
C VAL A 159 14.79 -4.62 -16.19
N ASP A 160 15.81 -4.01 -15.59
CA ASP A 160 15.58 -3.06 -14.50
C ASP A 160 14.76 -1.85 -14.98
N GLY A 161 13.82 -1.44 -14.15
CA GLY A 161 12.82 -0.40 -14.43
C GLY A 161 11.57 -0.88 -15.17
N TYR A 162 11.43 -2.18 -15.46
CA TYR A 162 10.20 -2.71 -16.04
C TYR A 162 9.06 -2.76 -15.00
N TYR A 163 7.88 -2.25 -15.38
CA TYR A 163 6.65 -2.29 -14.60
C TYR A 163 5.44 -2.57 -15.48
N TRP A 164 4.54 -3.44 -15.02
CA TRP A 164 3.31 -3.83 -15.73
C TRP A 164 2.29 -2.68 -15.88
N SER A 165 2.27 -1.73 -14.95
CA SER A 165 1.34 -0.60 -14.95
C SER A 165 2.04 0.73 -15.19
N GLU A 166 1.46 1.59 -16.03
CA GLU A 166 1.80 3.02 -16.16
C GLU A 166 1.57 3.83 -14.87
N LYS A 167 1.23 3.22 -13.72
CA LYS A 167 1.00 3.88 -12.42
C LYS A 167 2.27 4.21 -11.62
N TYR A 168 3.46 4.02 -12.18
CA TYR A 168 4.71 4.57 -11.62
C TYR A 168 5.39 5.55 -12.59
N PRO A 169 4.71 6.67 -12.86
CA PRO A 169 5.35 7.98 -12.84
C PRO A 169 4.52 9.03 -12.08
N ASP A 170 3.69 8.66 -11.10
CA ASP A 170 2.87 9.60 -10.32
C ASP A 170 3.69 10.29 -9.18
N GLY A 171 4.91 10.73 -9.47
CA GLY A 171 5.67 11.65 -8.60
C GLY A 171 6.29 11.08 -7.31
N LYS A 172 6.15 9.79 -7.01
CA LYS A 172 6.69 9.17 -5.77
C LYS A 172 8.17 8.77 -5.81
N GLY A 173 8.91 9.23 -6.83
CA GLY A 173 10.30 8.86 -7.10
C GLY A 173 10.40 7.48 -7.76
N ALA A 174 11.16 7.38 -8.84
CA ALA A 174 11.57 6.08 -9.35
C ALA A 174 12.36 5.37 -8.22
N PRO A 175 12.13 4.06 -7.98
CA PRO A 175 12.92 3.34 -7.00
C PRO A 175 14.40 3.51 -7.33
N ASP A 176 15.22 3.88 -6.32
CA ASP A 176 16.66 3.92 -6.49
C ASP A 176 17.09 2.54 -7.00
N PRO A 177 17.77 2.43 -8.17
CA PRO A 177 18.29 1.15 -8.66
C PRO A 177 19.16 0.45 -7.61
N ARG A 178 19.68 1.22 -6.65
CA ARG A 178 20.45 0.78 -5.51
C ARG A 178 19.57 0.88 -4.26
N ILE A 179 18.70 -0.10 -4.08
CA ILE A 179 17.72 -0.27 -2.97
C ILE A 179 18.18 0.30 -1.61
N HIS A 180 19.34 -0.16 -1.09
CA HIS A 180 19.97 0.33 0.15
C HIS A 180 21.45 -0.14 0.26
N PRO A 181 22.39 0.61 0.86
CA PRO A 181 23.81 0.22 0.93
C PRO A 181 24.11 -1.19 1.48
N ASN A 182 23.26 -1.68 2.38
CA ASN A 182 23.34 -3.05 2.93
C ASN A 182 23.25 -4.14 1.83
N VAL A 183 22.59 -3.85 0.70
CA VAL A 183 22.39 -4.81 -0.39
C VAL A 183 23.26 -4.56 -1.63
N TYR A 184 23.98 -3.43 -1.72
CA TYR A 184 24.74 -3.04 -2.94
C TYR A 184 25.83 -4.03 -3.35
N LYS A 185 26.36 -4.78 -2.37
CA LYS A 185 27.39 -5.80 -2.61
C LYS A 185 26.84 -7.10 -3.20
N PHE A 186 25.51 -7.22 -3.31
CA PHE A 186 24.83 -8.38 -3.89
C PHE A 186 24.17 -8.02 -5.21
N ILE A 187 23.81 -9.04 -5.99
CA ILE A 187 23.03 -8.86 -7.22
C ILE A 187 21.64 -8.32 -6.84
N THR A 188 21.27 -7.18 -7.43
CA THR A 188 19.94 -6.59 -7.28
C THR A 188 19.21 -6.55 -8.62
N ARG A 189 17.89 -6.73 -8.58
CA ARG A 189 17.02 -6.59 -9.75
C ARG A 189 15.76 -5.84 -9.36
N ILE A 190 15.47 -4.74 -10.03
CA ILE A 190 14.28 -3.92 -9.81
C ILE A 190 13.42 -3.96 -11.06
N ASN A 191 12.49 -4.90 -11.10
CA ASN A 191 11.46 -4.99 -12.13
C ASN A 191 10.09 -4.89 -11.46
N GLU A 192 9.17 -5.83 -11.70
CA GLU A 192 7.85 -5.87 -11.04
C GLU A 192 7.92 -5.86 -9.50
N ALA A 193 9.07 -6.24 -8.93
CA ALA A 193 9.38 -6.10 -7.52
C ALA A 193 10.87 -5.76 -7.33
N GLN A 194 11.26 -5.47 -6.08
CA GLN A 194 12.66 -5.41 -5.68
C GLN A 194 13.17 -6.79 -5.32
N ASN A 195 14.32 -7.15 -5.86
CA ASN A 195 14.93 -8.45 -5.64
C ASN A 195 16.39 -8.29 -5.21
N VAL A 196 16.79 -9.08 -4.22
CA VAL A 196 18.20 -9.24 -3.80
C VAL A 196 18.56 -10.72 -3.94
N PHE A 197 19.58 -11.03 -4.74
CA PHE A 197 20.05 -12.38 -4.98
C PHE A 197 21.38 -12.65 -4.26
N LEU A 198 21.44 -13.77 -3.55
CA LEU A 198 22.65 -14.33 -2.99
C LEU A 198 23.02 -15.58 -3.81
N ALA A 199 24.21 -15.59 -4.42
CA ALA A 199 24.70 -16.70 -5.21
C ALA A 199 26.24 -16.80 -5.09
N PRO A 200 26.85 -17.98 -5.24
CA PRO A 200 28.30 -18.13 -5.20
C PRO A 200 29.01 -17.10 -6.08
N ASP A 201 30.08 -16.51 -5.55
CA ASP A 201 30.89 -15.47 -6.21
C ASP A 201 30.10 -14.25 -6.69
N ASN A 202 28.91 -14.04 -6.11
CA ASN A 202 27.94 -13.02 -6.51
C ASN A 202 27.60 -13.08 -8.02
N LYS A 203 27.48 -14.30 -8.57
CA LYS A 203 27.12 -14.56 -9.97
C LYS A 203 25.99 -15.59 -10.05
N LEU A 204 24.92 -15.25 -10.75
CA LEU A 204 23.84 -16.19 -11.02
C LEU A 204 24.29 -17.21 -12.08
N PRO A 205 23.89 -18.49 -11.97
CA PRO A 205 24.27 -19.52 -12.93
C PRO A 205 23.41 -19.47 -14.21
N PHE A 206 22.93 -18.27 -14.59
CA PHE A 206 22.06 -18.07 -15.74
C PHE A 206 22.93 -17.81 -16.97
N LYS A 207 22.66 -18.51 -18.06
CA LYS A 207 23.37 -18.32 -19.32
C LYS A 207 22.51 -17.50 -20.26
N GLU A 208 23.06 -16.42 -20.80
CA GLU A 208 22.42 -15.71 -21.91
C GLU A 208 22.28 -16.66 -23.10
N VAL A 209 21.10 -16.62 -23.72
CA VAL A 209 20.79 -17.40 -24.92
C VAL A 209 21.05 -16.50 -26.11
N THR A 210 21.78 -16.97 -27.12
CA THR A 210 22.02 -16.19 -28.34
C THR A 210 20.84 -16.26 -29.30
N ILE A 211 20.77 -15.36 -30.29
CA ILE A 211 19.75 -15.40 -31.34
C ILE A 211 19.80 -16.75 -32.08
N GLY A 212 20.99 -17.22 -32.45
CA GLY A 212 21.17 -18.50 -33.13
C GLY A 212 20.68 -19.68 -32.30
N GLU A 213 21.06 -19.73 -31.02
CA GLU A 213 20.60 -20.80 -30.12
C GLU A 213 19.07 -20.77 -29.95
N PHE A 214 18.47 -19.60 -29.76
CA PHE A 214 17.02 -19.47 -29.65
C PHE A 214 16.29 -19.99 -30.89
N LEU A 215 16.80 -19.66 -32.08
CA LEU A 215 16.23 -20.12 -33.36
C LEU A 215 16.44 -21.63 -33.56
N ASP A 216 17.60 -22.17 -33.22
CA ASP A 216 17.88 -23.61 -33.30
C ASP A 216 16.98 -24.42 -32.36
N GLU A 217 16.81 -23.98 -31.12
CA GLU A 217 15.97 -24.68 -30.16
C GLU A 217 14.48 -24.53 -30.47
N SER A 218 14.07 -23.40 -31.09
CA SER A 218 12.71 -23.23 -31.59
C SER A 218 12.39 -24.22 -32.71
N ASP A 219 13.31 -24.37 -33.67
CA ASP A 219 13.18 -25.31 -34.78
C ASP A 219 13.05 -26.76 -34.29
N LYS A 220 13.89 -27.16 -33.31
CA LYS A 220 13.81 -28.46 -32.66
C LYS A 220 12.49 -28.66 -31.91
N ALA A 221 12.03 -27.65 -31.20
CA ALA A 221 10.80 -27.71 -30.40
C ALA A 221 9.56 -27.95 -31.26
N PHE A 222 9.49 -27.37 -32.46
CA PHE A 222 8.35 -27.51 -33.37
C PHE A 222 8.05 -28.97 -33.71
N ASN A 223 9.07 -29.80 -33.91
CA ASN A 223 8.89 -31.23 -34.17
C ASN A 223 8.13 -31.94 -33.04
N GLY A 224 8.48 -31.66 -31.79
CA GLY A 224 7.82 -32.25 -30.62
C GLY A 224 6.42 -31.67 -30.34
N LEU A 225 6.17 -30.43 -30.77
CA LEU A 225 4.90 -29.73 -30.58
C LEU A 225 3.87 -30.09 -31.65
N LEU A 226 4.30 -30.34 -32.90
CA LEU A 226 3.43 -30.72 -34.01
C LEU A 226 2.54 -31.92 -33.65
N ALA A 227 3.14 -33.00 -33.15
CA ALA A 227 2.40 -34.20 -32.76
C ALA A 227 1.37 -33.92 -31.64
N LYS A 228 1.77 -33.16 -30.62
CA LYS A 228 0.90 -32.78 -29.51
C LYS A 228 -0.28 -31.94 -29.98
N GLU A 229 -0.03 -31.01 -30.90
CA GLU A 229 -1.04 -30.09 -31.41
C GLU A 229 -2.03 -30.80 -32.35
N ILE A 230 -1.56 -31.73 -33.18
CA ILE A 230 -2.44 -32.63 -33.96
C ILE A 230 -3.34 -33.41 -33.00
N THR A 231 -2.79 -34.09 -31.98
CA THR A 231 -3.62 -34.83 -31.01
C THR A 231 -4.62 -33.94 -30.30
N ARG A 232 -4.19 -32.76 -29.81
CA ARG A 232 -5.07 -31.82 -29.11
C ARG A 232 -6.20 -31.31 -29.99
N ARG A 233 -5.90 -30.92 -31.24
CA ARG A 233 -6.90 -30.34 -32.15
C ARG A 233 -7.82 -31.39 -32.74
N THR A 234 -7.38 -32.64 -32.90
CA THR A 234 -8.22 -33.75 -33.40
C THR A 234 -9.13 -34.35 -32.33
N ALA A 235 -8.88 -34.10 -31.04
CA ALA A 235 -9.65 -34.64 -29.90
C ALA A 235 -11.19 -34.42 -29.95
N PRO A 236 -11.74 -33.32 -30.51
CA PRO A 236 -13.18 -33.13 -30.66
C PRO A 236 -13.87 -34.13 -31.60
N TRP A 237 -13.12 -34.88 -32.41
CA TRP A 237 -13.65 -35.89 -33.35
C TRP A 237 -13.18 -37.30 -32.94
N PRO A 238 -13.72 -37.90 -31.87
CA PRO A 238 -13.27 -39.20 -31.37
C PRO A 238 -13.87 -40.40 -32.13
N GLY A 239 -14.87 -40.19 -32.99
CA GLY A 239 -15.59 -41.28 -33.65
C GLY A 239 -14.86 -41.91 -34.83
N ASN A 240 -15.24 -43.13 -35.18
CA ASN A 240 -14.68 -43.87 -36.32
C ASN A 240 -15.52 -43.73 -37.61
N ASN A 241 -16.52 -42.84 -37.62
CA ASN A 241 -17.29 -42.53 -38.82
C ASN A 241 -16.45 -41.74 -39.83
N GLU A 242 -16.88 -41.73 -41.09
CA GLU A 242 -16.12 -41.14 -42.19
C GLU A 242 -15.95 -39.62 -42.06
N ARG A 243 -16.96 -38.94 -41.50
CA ARG A 243 -16.91 -37.50 -41.24
C ARG A 243 -15.82 -37.14 -40.22
N ASP A 244 -15.72 -37.90 -39.14
CA ASP A 244 -14.74 -37.67 -38.08
C ASP A 244 -13.33 -37.98 -38.58
N LYS A 245 -13.14 -39.07 -39.35
CA LYS A 245 -11.84 -39.36 -40.00
C LYS A 245 -11.38 -38.21 -40.90
N LYS A 246 -12.25 -37.77 -41.81
CA LYS A 246 -11.97 -36.64 -42.71
C LYS A 246 -11.65 -35.36 -41.94
N SER A 247 -12.41 -35.06 -40.89
CA SER A 247 -12.15 -33.88 -40.04
C SER A 247 -10.78 -33.95 -39.36
N ARG A 248 -10.36 -35.14 -38.88
CA ARG A 248 -9.04 -35.32 -38.28
C ARG A 248 -7.91 -35.18 -39.29
N GLU A 249 -8.07 -35.70 -40.50
CA GLU A 249 -7.09 -35.57 -41.59
C GLU A 249 -6.92 -34.11 -42.02
N GLU A 250 -8.03 -33.41 -42.27
CA GLU A 250 -8.03 -31.98 -42.65
C GLU A 250 -7.37 -31.11 -41.57
N VAL A 251 -7.68 -31.37 -40.29
CA VAL A 251 -7.06 -30.65 -39.17
C VAL A 251 -5.58 -30.99 -39.04
N ALA A 252 -5.19 -32.26 -39.18
CA ALA A 252 -3.79 -32.66 -39.11
C ALA A 252 -2.97 -31.99 -40.23
N ASP A 253 -3.51 -31.92 -41.45
CA ASP A 253 -2.84 -31.28 -42.58
C ASP A 253 -2.80 -29.76 -42.45
N TYR A 254 -3.85 -29.13 -41.91
CA TYR A 254 -3.82 -27.71 -41.56
C TYR A 254 -2.71 -27.41 -40.53
N VAL A 255 -2.61 -28.20 -39.46
CA VAL A 255 -1.58 -28.01 -38.43
C VAL A 255 -0.17 -28.24 -38.98
N LYS A 256 0.04 -29.26 -39.82
CA LYS A 256 1.33 -29.47 -40.50
C LYS A 256 1.74 -28.23 -41.31
N LYS A 257 0.83 -27.68 -42.13
CA LYS A 257 1.08 -26.47 -42.91
C LYS A 257 1.36 -25.24 -42.05
N GLU A 258 0.75 -25.11 -40.87
CA GLU A 258 1.10 -24.05 -39.91
C GLU A 258 2.55 -24.21 -39.41
N TYR A 259 2.96 -25.44 -39.06
CA TYR A 259 4.30 -25.70 -38.55
C TYR A 259 5.38 -25.56 -39.64
N GLU A 260 5.09 -25.93 -40.89
CA GLU A 260 5.96 -25.63 -42.04
C GLU A 260 6.22 -24.12 -42.18
N LYS A 261 5.22 -23.27 -41.95
CA LYS A 261 5.41 -21.82 -41.93
C LYS A 261 6.32 -21.37 -40.78
N PHE A 262 6.21 -21.98 -39.61
CA PHE A 262 7.10 -21.68 -38.49
C PHE A 262 8.56 -22.03 -38.80
N HIS A 263 8.82 -23.22 -39.38
CA HIS A 263 10.15 -23.61 -39.84
C HIS A 263 10.70 -22.64 -40.90
N ALA A 264 9.89 -22.29 -41.90
CA ALA A 264 10.28 -21.32 -42.92
C ALA A 264 10.59 -19.93 -42.34
N TYR A 265 9.83 -19.51 -41.34
CA TYR A 265 10.07 -18.22 -40.67
C TYR A 265 11.33 -18.23 -39.80
N VAL A 266 11.62 -19.33 -39.10
CA VAL A 266 12.91 -19.51 -38.40
C VAL A 266 14.08 -19.42 -39.38
N PHE A 267 13.99 -20.06 -40.56
CA PHE A 267 15.02 -19.95 -41.59
C PHE A 267 15.18 -18.50 -42.09
N LYS A 268 14.08 -17.79 -42.36
CA LYS A 268 14.10 -16.35 -42.73
C LYS A 268 14.80 -15.50 -41.66
N LEU A 269 14.55 -15.76 -40.38
CA LEU A 269 15.21 -15.05 -39.28
C LEU A 269 16.71 -15.42 -39.18
N LYS A 270 17.08 -16.68 -39.35
CA LYS A 270 18.50 -17.10 -39.38
C LYS A 270 19.27 -16.38 -40.49
N GLU A 271 18.68 -16.25 -41.68
CA GLU A 271 19.28 -15.48 -42.78
C GLU A 271 19.36 -13.99 -42.47
N LYS A 272 18.30 -13.37 -41.93
CA LYS A 272 18.29 -11.95 -41.52
C LYS A 272 19.38 -11.64 -40.47
N TYR A 273 19.59 -12.55 -39.53
CA TYR A 273 20.52 -12.38 -38.41
C TYR A 273 21.84 -13.16 -38.55
N LYS A 274 22.20 -13.64 -39.75
CA LYS A 274 23.37 -14.51 -39.96
C LYS A 274 24.69 -13.96 -39.39
N ASP A 275 24.87 -12.63 -39.46
CA ASP A 275 26.07 -11.93 -38.96
C ASP A 275 25.95 -11.54 -37.47
N ASN A 276 24.87 -11.96 -36.79
CA ASN A 276 24.51 -11.58 -35.42
C ASN A 276 23.96 -12.76 -34.61
N LEU A 277 24.10 -14.01 -35.08
CA LEU A 277 23.55 -15.20 -34.40
C LEU A 277 24.18 -15.46 -33.03
N ASP A 278 25.37 -14.94 -32.79
CA ASP A 278 26.11 -15.01 -31.53
C ASP A 278 25.68 -13.94 -30.51
N LYS A 279 24.92 -12.92 -30.93
CA LYS A 279 24.43 -11.87 -30.02
C LYS A 279 23.36 -12.40 -29.07
N PRO A 280 23.26 -11.86 -27.83
CA PRO A 280 22.20 -12.21 -26.90
C PRO A 280 20.81 -11.97 -27.50
N ALA A 281 19.92 -12.96 -27.32
CA ALA A 281 18.53 -12.86 -27.72
C ALA A 281 17.77 -11.94 -26.76
N VAL A 282 17.08 -10.95 -27.34
CA VAL A 282 16.16 -10.05 -26.64
C VAL A 282 14.86 -10.05 -27.40
N LEU A 283 13.77 -10.42 -26.72
CA LEU A 283 12.46 -10.58 -27.33
C LEU A 283 11.54 -9.40 -27.05
N ARG A 284 10.59 -9.16 -27.95
CA ARG A 284 9.49 -8.20 -27.77
C ARG A 284 8.41 -8.66 -26.80
N HIS A 285 8.25 -9.97 -26.64
CA HIS A 285 7.18 -10.56 -25.82
C HIS A 285 7.72 -11.08 -24.51
N MET A 286 7.05 -10.72 -23.41
CA MET A 286 7.37 -11.19 -22.06
C MET A 286 7.18 -12.70 -21.91
N GLN A 287 6.05 -13.22 -22.38
CA GLN A 287 5.70 -14.64 -22.35
C GLN A 287 5.63 -15.19 -23.78
N PRO A 288 6.77 -15.41 -24.45
CA PRO A 288 6.79 -15.86 -25.83
C PRO A 288 6.19 -17.27 -25.95
N THR A 289 5.20 -17.40 -26.83
CA THR A 289 4.67 -18.68 -27.30
C THR A 289 5.14 -18.91 -28.74
N TYR A 290 5.10 -20.14 -29.23
CA TYR A 290 5.44 -20.41 -30.63
C TYR A 290 4.55 -19.60 -31.60
N ASN A 291 3.25 -19.45 -31.29
CA ASN A 291 2.35 -18.62 -32.08
C ASN A 291 2.72 -17.14 -32.02
N THR A 292 2.82 -16.53 -30.84
CA THR A 292 3.12 -15.09 -30.73
C THR A 292 4.51 -14.72 -31.28
N THR A 293 5.43 -15.68 -31.35
CA THR A 293 6.81 -15.44 -31.79
C THR A 293 7.00 -15.69 -33.28
N PHE A 294 6.29 -16.67 -33.85
CA PHE A 294 6.52 -17.12 -35.24
C PHE A 294 5.28 -17.07 -36.15
N TYR A 295 4.13 -16.59 -35.64
CA TYR A 295 2.94 -16.37 -36.45
C TYR A 295 2.90 -14.93 -36.96
N GLY A 296 2.91 -14.76 -38.29
CA GLY A 296 2.92 -13.46 -38.98
C GLY A 296 4.34 -13.00 -39.36
N ASP A 297 4.46 -11.74 -39.81
CA ASP A 297 5.71 -11.14 -40.29
C ASP A 297 6.43 -10.25 -39.25
N THR A 298 6.02 -10.33 -37.98
CA THR A 298 6.63 -9.54 -36.91
C THR A 298 7.94 -10.16 -36.46
N ASP A 299 9.05 -9.45 -36.62
CA ASP A 299 10.35 -9.92 -36.13
C ASP A 299 10.39 -9.89 -34.58
N PRO A 300 10.62 -11.04 -33.91
CA PRO A 300 10.61 -11.11 -32.45
C PRO A 300 11.80 -10.43 -31.78
N PHE A 301 12.90 -10.17 -32.52
CA PHE A 301 14.13 -9.54 -32.01
C PHE A 301 14.21 -8.04 -32.32
N GLU A 302 13.31 -7.52 -33.14
CA GLU A 302 13.31 -6.11 -33.55
C GLU A 302 12.61 -5.22 -32.51
N ILE A 303 13.38 -4.76 -31.51
CA ILE A 303 12.87 -3.90 -30.42
C ILE A 303 12.77 -2.43 -30.85
N THR A 304 11.55 -1.89 -30.86
CA THR A 304 11.26 -0.49 -31.20
C THR A 304 11.73 0.50 -30.13
N SER A 305 11.88 1.78 -30.49
CA SER A 305 12.22 2.84 -29.54
C SER A 305 11.18 3.00 -28.42
N ILE A 306 9.89 2.78 -28.73
CA ILE A 306 8.81 2.84 -27.73
C ILE A 306 9.00 1.73 -26.69
N GLU A 307 9.25 0.50 -27.13
CA GLU A 307 9.50 -0.63 -26.25
C GLU A 307 10.76 -0.41 -25.39
N ARG A 308 11.84 0.14 -25.96
CA ARG A 308 13.05 0.48 -25.20
C ARG A 308 12.80 1.54 -24.13
N ASN A 309 12.06 2.60 -24.47
CA ASN A 309 11.71 3.67 -23.54
C ASN A 309 10.84 3.17 -22.39
N ARG A 310 9.93 2.23 -22.68
CA ARG A 310 9.05 1.60 -21.69
C ARG A 310 9.67 0.40 -20.97
N LYS A 311 10.92 0.05 -21.28
CA LYS A 311 11.59 -1.17 -20.77
C LYS A 311 10.83 -2.47 -21.09
N GLN A 312 10.00 -2.46 -22.14
CA GLN A 312 9.19 -3.59 -22.62
C GLN A 312 9.99 -4.43 -23.62
N TYR A 313 11.13 -4.95 -23.17
CA TYR A 313 11.97 -5.87 -23.92
C TYR A 313 12.63 -6.87 -22.97
N TYR A 314 12.78 -8.10 -23.44
CA TYR A 314 12.93 -9.24 -22.56
C TYR A 314 14.12 -10.11 -22.98
N PRO A 315 15.30 -9.91 -22.36
CA PRO A 315 16.45 -10.78 -22.55
C PRO A 315 16.11 -12.25 -22.23
N VAL A 316 16.68 -13.16 -23.00
CA VAL A 316 16.47 -14.60 -22.87
C VAL A 316 17.65 -15.25 -22.17
N PHE A 317 17.34 -16.07 -21.17
CA PHE A 317 18.31 -16.83 -20.40
C PHE A 317 17.93 -18.31 -20.37
N LYS A 318 18.91 -19.15 -20.02
CA LYS A 318 18.69 -20.56 -19.71
C LYS A 318 19.39 -21.01 -18.43
N ILE A 319 18.85 -22.07 -17.85
CA ILE A 319 19.52 -22.92 -16.87
C ILE A 319 19.78 -24.28 -17.52
N ASP A 320 21.04 -24.71 -17.48
CA ASP A 320 21.46 -26.00 -18.04
C ASP A 320 21.14 -27.20 -17.12
N ALA A 321 21.24 -28.40 -17.68
CA ALA A 321 20.93 -29.64 -16.98
C ALA A 321 21.78 -29.84 -15.71
N ALA A 322 23.07 -29.49 -15.78
CA ALA A 322 23.99 -29.63 -14.66
C ALA A 322 23.59 -28.73 -13.48
N THR A 323 23.18 -27.49 -13.77
CA THR A 323 22.71 -26.54 -12.75
C THR A 323 21.36 -26.99 -12.18
N LYS A 324 20.43 -27.47 -13.03
CA LYS A 324 19.16 -28.03 -12.56
C LYS A 324 19.36 -29.22 -11.62
N GLU A 325 20.31 -30.11 -11.91
CA GLU A 325 20.62 -31.23 -11.05
C GLU A 325 21.19 -30.76 -9.70
N LYS A 326 22.10 -29.79 -9.70
CA LYS A 326 22.62 -29.19 -8.46
C LYS A 326 21.53 -28.54 -7.61
N CYS A 327 20.46 -28.01 -8.21
CA CYS A 327 19.33 -27.43 -7.47
C CYS A 327 18.60 -28.46 -6.60
N LYS A 328 18.72 -29.77 -6.88
CA LYS A 328 18.15 -30.84 -6.05
C LYS A 328 18.96 -31.12 -4.78
N SER A 329 20.20 -30.64 -4.70
CA SER A 329 21.06 -30.85 -3.53
C SER A 329 20.59 -30.07 -2.30
N ASP A 330 21.15 -30.40 -1.13
CA ASP A 330 20.88 -29.68 0.12
C ASP A 330 21.42 -28.24 0.11
N LYS A 331 22.42 -27.95 -0.74
CA LYS A 331 23.05 -26.63 -0.82
C LYS A 331 22.29 -25.74 -1.82
N PRO A 332 21.80 -24.55 -1.40
CA PRO A 332 21.25 -23.57 -2.32
C PRO A 332 22.24 -23.25 -3.45
N GLN A 333 21.73 -23.09 -4.67
CA GLN A 333 22.50 -22.55 -5.80
C GLN A 333 22.36 -21.03 -5.87
N TRP A 334 21.18 -20.51 -5.53
CA TRP A 334 20.96 -19.10 -5.23
C TRP A 334 19.75 -18.92 -4.31
N ILE A 335 19.68 -17.77 -3.66
CA ILE A 335 18.58 -17.36 -2.77
C ILE A 335 18.13 -15.98 -3.24
N ALA A 336 16.84 -15.78 -3.46
CA ALA A 336 16.27 -14.50 -3.85
C ALA A 336 15.28 -14.00 -2.80
N PHE A 337 15.48 -12.76 -2.36
CA PHE A 337 14.56 -12.05 -1.48
C PHE A 337 13.75 -11.08 -2.35
N THR A 338 12.43 -11.22 -2.35
CA THR A 338 11.53 -10.42 -3.19
C THR A 338 10.57 -9.62 -2.34
N PHE A 339 10.46 -8.32 -2.58
CA PHE A 339 9.63 -7.42 -1.78
C PHE A 339 9.18 -6.20 -2.60
N PRO A 340 8.04 -5.59 -2.26
CA PRO A 340 7.58 -4.36 -2.91
C PRO A 340 8.44 -3.15 -2.52
N TYR A 341 8.48 -2.14 -3.38
CA TYR A 341 9.02 -0.83 -3.03
C TYR A 341 8.03 -0.07 -2.15
N LEU A 342 8.48 0.40 -0.99
CA LEU A 342 7.62 1.08 -0.01
C LEU A 342 8.38 2.25 0.63
N THR A 343 7.63 3.28 0.97
CA THR A 343 8.09 4.52 1.61
C THR A 343 7.31 4.76 2.89
N LYS A 344 7.67 5.82 3.64
CA LYS A 344 6.92 6.22 4.84
C LYS A 344 5.44 6.54 4.54
N GLU A 345 5.14 6.98 3.31
CA GLU A 345 3.75 7.23 2.89
C GLU A 345 2.90 5.95 2.83
N ASN A 346 3.52 4.77 2.81
CA ASN A 346 2.78 3.52 2.84
C ASN A 346 2.33 3.11 4.26
N GLY A 347 2.62 3.95 5.28
CA GLY A 347 2.30 3.69 6.68
C GLY A 347 3.32 2.81 7.39
N ASN A 348 3.28 2.81 8.73
CA ASN A 348 4.27 2.14 9.57
C ASN A 348 4.41 0.65 9.27
N GLN A 349 3.29 -0.05 9.01
CA GLN A 349 3.29 -1.48 8.73
C GLN A 349 4.19 -1.85 7.55
N LEU A 350 3.92 -1.24 6.40
CA LEU A 350 4.63 -1.52 5.16
C LEU A 350 6.05 -0.93 5.20
N TYR A 351 6.20 0.28 5.76
CA TYR A 351 7.51 0.90 5.86
C TYR A 351 8.47 0.14 6.78
N GLU A 352 8.01 -0.42 7.91
CA GLU A 352 8.85 -1.24 8.79
C GLU A 352 9.19 -2.59 8.15
N MET A 353 8.26 -3.22 7.42
CA MET A 353 8.57 -4.42 6.62
C MET A 353 9.68 -4.12 5.60
N TYR A 354 9.55 -3.02 4.84
CA TYR A 354 10.54 -2.62 3.85
C TYR A 354 11.90 -2.29 4.46
N THR A 355 11.90 -1.52 5.56
CA THR A 355 13.10 -1.18 6.32
C THR A 355 13.78 -2.43 6.87
N ALA A 356 13.00 -3.41 7.34
CA ALA A 356 13.55 -4.64 7.88
C ALA A 356 14.28 -5.47 6.81
N VAL A 357 13.67 -5.64 5.65
CA VAL A 357 14.29 -6.39 4.55
C VAL A 357 15.47 -5.64 3.95
N THR A 358 15.37 -4.32 3.75
CA THR A 358 16.43 -3.56 3.06
C THR A 358 17.60 -3.16 3.98
N GLN A 359 17.35 -2.86 5.25
CA GLN A 359 18.34 -2.26 6.16
C GLN A 359 18.76 -3.19 7.30
N ASN A 360 17.84 -3.96 7.88
CA ASN A 360 18.14 -4.73 9.11
C ASN A 360 18.57 -6.17 8.84
N LEU A 361 18.07 -6.79 7.76
CA LEU A 361 18.44 -8.16 7.42
C LEU A 361 19.93 -8.22 7.03
N ASN A 362 20.69 -9.08 7.71
CA ASN A 362 22.12 -9.24 7.47
C ASN A 362 22.38 -10.22 6.33
N TYR A 363 22.28 -9.71 5.10
CA TYR A 363 22.52 -10.49 3.88
C TYR A 363 23.92 -11.08 3.81
N GLU A 364 24.94 -10.42 4.36
CA GLU A 364 26.30 -10.95 4.38
C GLU A 364 26.44 -12.17 5.27
N TYR A 365 25.81 -12.14 6.45
CA TYR A 365 25.79 -13.32 7.31
C TYR A 365 25.07 -14.48 6.61
N ILE A 366 23.90 -14.23 5.99
CA ILE A 366 23.14 -15.26 5.27
C ILE A 366 23.96 -15.81 4.09
N TYR A 367 24.59 -14.93 3.32
CA TYR A 367 25.48 -15.30 2.22
C TYR A 367 26.63 -16.19 2.72
N ASN A 368 27.33 -15.77 3.77
CA ASN A 368 28.43 -16.54 4.33
C ASN A 368 27.95 -17.88 4.89
N TYR A 369 26.79 -17.94 5.54
CA TYR A 369 26.23 -19.19 6.05
C TYR A 369 26.09 -20.27 4.96
N PHE A 370 25.59 -19.91 3.77
CA PHE A 370 25.38 -20.87 2.68
C PHE A 370 26.58 -21.06 1.75
N PHE A 371 27.35 -19.99 1.51
CA PHE A 371 28.35 -19.97 0.45
C PHE A 371 29.79 -19.89 0.96
N ASN A 372 30.03 -19.38 2.19
CA ASN A 372 31.34 -19.26 2.83
C ASN A 372 31.27 -19.56 4.35
N PRO A 373 30.85 -20.78 4.76
CA PRO A 373 30.44 -21.05 6.15
C PRO A 373 31.54 -20.82 7.18
N GLU A 374 32.82 -20.99 6.80
CA GLU A 374 33.96 -20.74 7.69
C GLU A 374 34.03 -19.29 8.20
N LYS A 375 33.45 -18.30 7.46
CA LYS A 375 33.43 -16.89 7.90
C LYS A 375 32.45 -16.61 9.04
N VAL A 376 31.48 -17.48 9.28
CA VAL A 376 30.42 -17.29 10.29
C VAL A 376 30.31 -18.48 11.26
N LYS A 377 31.25 -19.41 11.18
CA LYS A 377 31.29 -20.59 12.04
C LYS A 377 31.42 -20.18 13.51
N GLY A 378 30.46 -20.62 14.33
CA GLY A 378 30.40 -20.28 15.77
C GLY A 378 30.00 -18.83 16.08
N ILE A 379 29.78 -17.99 15.07
CA ILE A 379 29.31 -16.62 15.25
C ILE A 379 27.78 -16.65 15.17
N PRO A 380 27.03 -16.16 16.17
CA PRO A 380 25.57 -16.12 16.08
C PRO A 380 25.08 -15.01 15.15
N TYR A 381 23.93 -15.23 14.50
CA TYR A 381 23.28 -14.21 13.68
C TYR A 381 22.92 -12.96 14.50
N LYS A 382 23.26 -11.80 13.94
CA LYS A 382 22.80 -10.47 14.38
C LYS A 382 22.29 -9.64 13.18
N PRO A 383 21.24 -8.81 13.36
CA PRO A 383 20.81 -7.84 12.35
C PRO A 383 21.95 -6.90 11.94
N ALA A 384 21.94 -6.43 10.67
CA ALA A 384 22.97 -5.54 10.15
C ALA A 384 23.01 -4.18 10.88
N ASN A 385 21.82 -3.66 11.23
CA ASN A 385 21.63 -2.38 11.91
C ASN A 385 20.92 -2.55 13.27
N GLU A 386 21.40 -3.48 14.10
CA GLU A 386 20.76 -3.88 15.37
C GLU A 386 20.45 -2.71 16.30
N GLU A 387 21.39 -1.78 16.51
CA GLU A 387 21.19 -0.62 17.38
C GLU A 387 20.07 0.31 16.89
N GLN A 388 20.02 0.58 15.58
CA GLN A 388 18.97 1.41 14.97
C GLN A 388 17.61 0.72 15.04
N LEU A 389 17.56 -0.60 14.84
CA LEU A 389 16.34 -1.38 15.02
C LEU A 389 15.84 -1.27 16.46
N ILE A 390 16.70 -1.49 17.46
CA ILE A 390 16.34 -1.37 18.88
C ILE A 390 15.84 0.05 19.21
N ALA A 391 16.53 1.09 18.74
CA ALA A 391 16.13 2.48 18.94
C ALA A 391 14.74 2.77 18.35
N ARG A 392 14.46 2.32 17.13
CA ARG A 392 13.14 2.48 16.50
C ARG A 392 12.05 1.73 17.27
N LEU A 393 12.28 0.49 17.68
CA LEU A 393 11.30 -0.28 18.47
C LEU A 393 11.01 0.35 19.83
N ASN A 394 12.04 0.88 20.50
CA ASN A 394 11.85 1.63 21.75
C ASN A 394 11.05 2.92 21.52
N SER A 395 11.23 3.58 20.38
CA SER A 395 10.42 4.74 19.98
C SER A 395 8.94 4.39 19.83
N TYR A 396 8.59 3.26 19.20
CA TYR A 396 7.22 2.76 19.14
C TYR A 396 6.63 2.48 20.52
N LYS A 397 7.38 1.77 21.38
CA LYS A 397 6.95 1.50 22.77
C LYS A 397 6.72 2.78 23.56
N ALA A 398 7.58 3.79 23.40
CA ALA A 398 7.45 5.07 24.07
C ALA A 398 6.21 5.86 23.59
N ARG A 399 5.95 5.88 22.26
CA ARG A 399 4.71 6.47 21.71
C ARG A 399 3.46 5.80 22.27
N LEU A 400 3.46 4.47 22.28
CA LEU A 400 2.34 3.70 22.80
C LEU A 400 2.15 3.94 24.32
N ALA A 401 3.21 3.99 25.12
CA ALA A 401 3.12 4.30 26.55
C ALA A 401 2.59 5.73 26.81
N ALA A 402 3.07 6.72 26.05
CA ALA A 402 2.56 8.09 26.11
C ALA A 402 1.06 8.16 25.77
N SER A 403 0.60 7.33 24.82
CA SER A 403 -0.82 7.27 24.44
C SER A 403 -1.76 6.76 25.52
N TYR A 404 -1.29 5.83 26.37
CA TYR A 404 -2.03 5.36 27.55
C TYR A 404 -2.03 6.36 28.69
N SER A 405 -1.13 7.34 28.64
CA SER A 405 -0.88 8.31 29.71
C SER A 405 -1.48 9.68 29.42
N ALA A 406 -2.37 9.81 28.42
CA ALA A 406 -3.01 11.09 28.08
C ALA A 406 -3.62 11.71 29.33
N THR A 407 -2.91 12.70 29.87
CA THR A 407 -3.23 13.33 31.14
C THR A 407 -4.54 14.08 30.99
N LYS A 408 -5.34 14.07 32.05
CA LYS A 408 -6.56 14.87 32.14
C LYS A 408 -6.19 16.34 31.97
N GLU A 409 -6.41 16.90 30.78
CA GLU A 409 -6.25 18.33 30.57
C GLU A 409 -7.34 19.05 31.38
N ASN A 410 -6.88 19.84 32.36
CA ASN A 410 -7.74 20.71 33.15
C ASN A 410 -7.87 22.03 32.40
N TYR A 411 -8.89 22.14 31.56
CA TYR A 411 -9.20 23.40 30.90
C TYR A 411 -9.80 24.41 31.89
N PRO A 412 -9.69 25.72 31.60
CA PRO A 412 -10.40 26.76 32.36
C PRO A 412 -11.92 26.48 32.44
N PRO A 413 -12.62 27.05 33.44
CA PRO A 413 -14.08 27.00 33.48
C PRO A 413 -14.70 27.41 32.14
N ASN A 414 -15.76 26.71 31.73
CA ASN A 414 -16.48 26.88 30.45
C ASN A 414 -15.70 26.50 29.17
N VAL A 415 -14.44 26.05 29.26
CA VAL A 415 -13.73 25.47 28.10
C VAL A 415 -13.97 23.96 28.08
N HIS A 416 -14.47 23.46 26.95
CA HIS A 416 -14.72 22.03 26.73
C HIS A 416 -13.50 21.32 26.12
N PHE A 417 -12.81 22.00 25.20
CA PHE A 417 -11.62 21.52 24.51
C PHE A 417 -10.75 22.69 24.07
N MET A 418 -9.42 22.53 24.07
CA MET A 418 -8.48 23.50 23.51
C MET A 418 -7.17 22.81 23.11
N ASP A 419 -6.63 23.15 21.94
CA ASP A 419 -5.29 22.77 21.50
C ASP A 419 -4.70 23.81 20.53
N ASP A 420 -3.51 24.29 20.84
CA ASP A 420 -2.70 25.23 20.04
C ASP A 420 -1.44 24.57 19.47
N PHE A 421 -1.32 23.25 19.61
CA PHE A 421 -0.21 22.41 19.20
C PHE A 421 1.16 22.76 19.82
N SER A 422 1.21 23.67 20.80
CA SER A 422 2.46 24.18 21.40
C SER A 422 3.28 23.10 22.12
N SER A 423 2.63 22.02 22.57
CA SER A 423 3.28 20.89 23.24
C SER A 423 4.05 19.96 22.29
N ASN A 424 3.98 20.18 20.98
CA ASN A 424 4.61 19.37 19.95
C ASN A 424 5.94 19.98 19.44
N ALA A 425 6.87 19.11 19.06
CA ALA A 425 8.07 19.53 18.35
C ALA A 425 7.76 19.81 16.87
N ASP A 426 8.62 20.59 16.22
CA ASP A 426 8.50 20.82 14.77
C ASP A 426 8.75 19.53 13.99
N GLY A 427 7.93 19.27 12.97
CA GLY A 427 7.94 18.03 12.20
C GLY A 427 7.39 16.80 12.92
N ALA A 428 6.90 16.95 14.17
CA ALA A 428 6.34 15.84 14.93
C ALA A 428 4.89 15.55 14.53
N GLU A 429 4.47 14.30 14.75
CA GLU A 429 3.06 13.93 14.74
C GLU A 429 2.29 14.70 15.83
N PRO A 430 1.04 15.15 15.57
CA PRO A 430 0.25 15.85 16.57
C PRO A 430 -0.13 14.93 17.74
N LYS A 431 0.36 15.24 18.95
CA LYS A 431 -0.03 14.54 20.18
C LYS A 431 -1.52 14.64 20.41
N ASN A 432 -2.17 13.53 20.77
CA ASN A 432 -3.61 13.47 21.08
C ASN A 432 -4.55 13.80 19.91
N TRP A 433 -4.08 13.62 18.66
CA TRP A 433 -4.93 13.74 17.47
C TRP A 433 -4.92 12.44 16.65
N PHE A 434 -6.09 12.10 16.16
CA PHE A 434 -6.32 11.12 15.11
C PHE A 434 -5.92 11.70 13.77
N PHE A 435 -5.20 10.89 13.00
CA PHE A 435 -4.88 11.07 11.59
C PHE A 435 -4.44 9.71 11.05
N LYS A 436 -4.50 9.51 9.74
CA LYS A 436 -3.97 8.30 9.10
C LYS A 436 -2.48 8.50 8.79
N LYS A 437 -1.65 7.48 9.07
CA LYS A 437 -0.21 7.51 8.70
C LYS A 437 0.08 7.12 7.24
N TYR A 438 -0.94 6.90 6.43
CA TYR A 438 -0.82 6.66 4.98
C TYR A 438 -0.90 7.98 4.19
N GLY A 439 -0.10 8.10 3.13
CA GLY A 439 0.05 9.32 2.34
C GLY A 439 0.85 10.41 3.06
N LYS A 440 0.76 11.65 2.55
CA LYS A 440 1.20 12.84 3.29
C LYS A 440 0.28 13.00 4.50
N HIS A 441 0.77 12.68 5.69
CA HIS A 441 0.00 12.74 6.93
C HIS A 441 0.15 14.10 7.62
N ALA A 442 -0.64 14.31 8.67
CA ALA A 442 -0.63 15.56 9.41
C ALA A 442 0.61 15.68 10.31
N VAL A 443 1.26 16.84 10.28
CA VAL A 443 2.48 17.13 11.05
C VAL A 443 2.41 18.52 11.66
N VAL A 444 3.00 18.69 12.83
CA VAL A 444 3.10 20.00 13.48
C VAL A 444 4.29 20.77 12.91
N THR A 445 4.09 22.04 12.58
CA THR A 445 5.11 22.91 11.98
C THR A 445 5.01 24.35 12.49
N THR A 446 6.01 25.16 12.15
CA THR A 446 6.03 26.61 12.34
C THR A 446 5.87 27.29 11.00
N LEU A 447 5.01 28.31 10.97
CA LEU A 447 4.80 29.11 9.76
C LEU A 447 5.60 30.40 9.88
N LYS A 448 6.34 30.72 8.82
CA LYS A 448 7.11 31.97 8.75
C LYS A 448 6.16 33.16 8.86
N GLY A 449 6.37 34.01 9.86
CA GLY A 449 5.57 35.22 10.09
C GLY A 449 4.33 35.01 10.96
N GLU A 450 4.01 33.78 11.35
CA GLU A 450 2.93 33.49 12.30
C GLU A 450 3.51 33.07 13.65
N SER A 451 2.78 33.37 14.73
CA SER A 451 3.10 32.90 16.07
C SER A 451 2.60 31.47 16.29
N GLY A 452 3.26 30.75 17.20
CA GLY A 452 2.80 29.45 17.68
C GLY A 452 3.13 28.27 16.74
N LYS A 453 2.49 27.13 17.04
CA LYS A 453 2.60 25.90 16.27
C LYS A 453 1.31 25.67 15.49
N TRP A 454 1.45 25.06 14.32
CA TRP A 454 0.35 24.80 13.40
C TRP A 454 0.34 23.35 12.98
N LEU A 455 -0.85 22.77 12.88
CA LEU A 455 -1.02 21.44 12.30
C LEU A 455 -1.16 21.55 10.79
N GLN A 456 -0.14 21.16 10.05
CA GLN A 456 -0.25 20.98 8.60
C GLN A 456 -1.10 19.74 8.32
N LEU A 457 -2.18 19.91 7.56
CA LEU A 457 -3.12 18.83 7.26
C LEU A 457 -2.68 18.01 6.04
N GLY A 458 -2.65 16.69 6.20
CA GLY A 458 -2.47 15.73 5.10
C GLY A 458 -3.66 15.68 4.14
N TYR A 459 -3.40 15.54 2.83
CA TYR A 459 -4.45 15.52 1.82
C TYR A 459 -5.34 14.28 1.93
N GLY A 460 -6.65 14.47 1.98
CA GLY A 460 -7.64 13.38 2.02
C GLY A 460 -7.61 12.53 3.29
N THR A 461 -6.83 12.93 4.30
CA THR A 461 -6.75 12.26 5.60
C THR A 461 -7.47 13.09 6.65
N PRO A 462 -8.66 12.66 7.14
CA PRO A 462 -9.35 13.39 8.20
C PRO A 462 -8.54 13.34 9.49
N VAL A 463 -8.57 14.44 10.25
CA VAL A 463 -7.99 14.55 11.58
C VAL A 463 -9.04 14.92 12.61
N SER A 464 -8.89 14.43 13.84
CA SER A 464 -9.79 14.77 14.96
C SER A 464 -9.06 14.61 16.29
N SER A 465 -9.31 15.46 17.28
CA SER A 465 -8.73 15.26 18.61
C SER A 465 -9.23 13.96 19.26
N THR A 466 -8.31 13.19 19.84
CA THR A 466 -8.64 12.00 20.63
C THR A 466 -8.96 12.34 22.08
N THR A 467 -8.73 13.57 22.53
CA THR A 467 -9.07 14.03 23.89
C THR A 467 -10.39 14.81 23.92
N LEU A 468 -10.97 15.09 22.76
CA LEU A 468 -12.27 15.75 22.63
C LEU A 468 -13.37 14.88 23.26
N LYS A 469 -14.03 15.42 24.28
CA LYS A 469 -15.12 14.72 24.97
C LYS A 469 -16.41 14.79 24.14
N SER A 470 -17.02 13.64 23.91
CA SER A 470 -18.33 13.53 23.26
C SER A 470 -19.42 13.11 24.25
N PRO A 471 -20.68 13.55 24.08
CA PRO A 471 -21.11 14.54 23.09
C PRO A 471 -20.54 15.94 23.39
N LEU A 472 -20.46 16.79 22.35
CA LEU A 472 -20.23 18.21 22.50
C LEU A 472 -21.38 18.86 23.30
N PRO A 473 -21.13 20.02 23.97
CA PRO A 473 -22.18 20.75 24.67
C PRO A 473 -23.39 21.08 23.77
N GLU A 474 -24.55 21.31 24.38
CA GLU A 474 -25.75 21.75 23.64
C GLU A 474 -25.53 23.07 22.90
N ASN A 475 -25.02 24.05 23.63
CA ASN A 475 -24.63 25.33 23.10
C ASN A 475 -23.12 25.45 23.24
N PHE A 476 -22.47 25.78 22.14
CA PHE A 476 -21.03 25.95 22.13
C PHE A 476 -20.59 26.89 21.03
N LEU A 477 -19.41 27.45 21.23
CA LEU A 477 -18.65 28.13 20.20
C LEU A 477 -17.37 27.33 19.93
N LEU A 478 -17.26 26.83 18.70
CA LEU A 478 -16.03 26.27 18.14
C LEU A 478 -15.25 27.39 17.45
N GLU A 479 -14.00 27.61 17.87
CA GLU A 479 -13.08 28.61 17.33
C GLU A 479 -11.83 27.89 16.81
N PHE A 480 -11.29 28.33 15.68
CA PHE A 480 -10.00 27.87 15.17
C PHE A 480 -9.43 28.84 14.14
N ASP A 481 -8.12 28.78 13.94
CA ASP A 481 -7.42 29.50 12.88
C ASP A 481 -7.13 28.56 11.71
N LEU A 482 -7.25 29.11 10.50
CA LEU A 482 -6.80 28.45 9.26
C LEU A 482 -5.77 29.32 8.56
N ALA A 483 -4.73 28.69 8.03
CA ALA A 483 -3.79 29.34 7.14
C ALA A 483 -3.50 28.47 5.90
N THR A 484 -2.98 29.09 4.84
CA THR A 484 -2.48 28.42 3.63
C THR A 484 -1.21 29.09 3.13
N ASN A 485 -0.54 28.50 2.14
CA ASN A 485 0.64 29.10 1.52
C ASN A 485 0.31 30.51 0.99
N PRO A 486 1.18 31.51 1.21
CA PRO A 486 1.03 32.79 0.55
C PRO A 486 1.39 32.67 -0.94
N ASN A 487 0.91 33.61 -1.75
CA ASN A 487 1.32 33.82 -3.14
C ASN A 487 1.10 32.63 -4.10
N PHE A 488 0.17 31.72 -3.82
CA PHE A 488 -0.21 30.72 -4.82
C PHE A 488 -0.86 31.38 -6.05
N THR A 489 -0.59 30.81 -7.22
CA THR A 489 -1.05 31.30 -8.52
C THR A 489 -2.26 30.57 -9.11
N PRO A 490 -2.58 29.30 -8.77
CA PRO A 490 -3.81 28.66 -9.21
C PRO A 490 -5.07 29.38 -8.70
N ARG A 491 -6.20 29.17 -9.38
CA ARG A 491 -7.51 29.76 -9.03
C ARG A 491 -7.92 29.50 -7.58
N TYR A 492 -7.63 28.29 -7.09
CA TYR A 492 -7.95 27.82 -5.75
C TYR A 492 -6.65 27.55 -4.99
N GLY A 493 -6.58 28.02 -3.75
CA GLY A 493 -5.53 27.70 -2.80
C GLY A 493 -5.94 26.58 -1.86
N GLY A 494 -5.45 26.66 -0.63
CA GLY A 494 -5.78 25.70 0.42
C GLY A 494 -7.28 25.55 0.66
N SER A 495 -7.73 24.30 0.76
CA SER A 495 -9.13 23.92 0.99
C SER A 495 -9.24 22.98 2.19
N VAL A 496 -10.12 23.28 3.12
CA VAL A 496 -10.44 22.42 4.27
C VAL A 496 -11.93 22.18 4.37
N THR A 497 -12.29 20.95 4.72
CA THR A 497 -13.64 20.58 5.12
C THR A 497 -13.65 20.30 6.62
N ILE A 498 -14.48 21.01 7.37
CA ILE A 498 -14.81 20.70 8.76
C ILE A 498 -16.15 19.97 8.78
N THR A 499 -16.23 18.89 9.55
CA THR A 499 -17.46 18.10 9.68
C THR A 499 -17.78 17.87 11.15
N LEU A 500 -19.00 18.24 11.56
CA LEU A 500 -19.59 17.85 12.83
C LEU A 500 -20.72 16.83 12.59
N VAL A 501 -20.72 15.74 13.34
CA VAL A 501 -21.69 14.64 13.15
C VAL A 501 -22.30 14.17 14.46
N THR A 502 -23.58 13.80 14.45
CA THR A 502 -24.24 13.13 15.60
C THR A 502 -24.04 11.62 15.58
N GLY A 503 -23.69 11.04 14.43
CA GLY A 503 -23.34 9.62 14.33
C GLY A 503 -22.20 9.28 15.29
N LYS A 504 -22.16 8.04 15.78
CA LYS A 504 -21.01 7.59 16.57
C LYS A 504 -19.77 7.64 15.69
N THR A 505 -18.71 8.26 16.17
CA THR A 505 -17.37 8.02 15.62
C THR A 505 -17.11 6.52 15.70
N LEU A 506 -16.72 5.91 14.58
CA LEU A 506 -16.36 4.51 14.53
C LEU A 506 -15.18 4.25 15.45
N SER A 507 -14.96 2.98 15.82
CA SER A 507 -13.80 2.60 16.62
C SER A 507 -12.52 3.17 16.02
N ASP A 508 -12.43 3.20 14.68
CA ASP A 508 -11.29 3.64 13.88
C ASP A 508 -11.13 5.15 13.71
N GLY A 509 -11.89 5.95 14.46
CA GLY A 509 -11.81 7.41 14.39
C GLY A 509 -12.46 8.01 13.14
N ARG A 510 -13.06 7.22 12.24
CA ARG A 510 -13.82 7.75 11.10
C ARG A 510 -15.25 8.09 11.50
N GLU A 511 -15.90 8.86 10.62
CA GLU A 511 -17.33 9.10 10.65
C GLU A 511 -18.09 7.76 10.51
N GLY A 512 -18.99 7.47 11.46
CA GLY A 512 -19.94 6.37 11.32
C GLY A 512 -21.05 6.77 10.36
N GLY A 513 -21.00 6.26 9.13
CA GLY A 513 -21.95 6.60 8.06
C GLY A 513 -23.29 5.86 8.10
N TYR A 514 -23.63 5.19 9.20
CA TYR A 514 -24.87 4.39 9.30
C TYR A 514 -25.77 4.87 10.44
N GLY A 515 -27.00 5.24 10.10
CA GLY A 515 -28.09 5.55 11.03
C GLY A 515 -28.56 7.00 10.99
N ASN A 516 -29.79 7.23 11.48
CA ASN A 516 -30.39 8.56 11.59
C ASN A 516 -29.49 9.51 12.40
N GLY A 517 -29.29 10.74 11.91
CA GLY A 517 -28.43 11.73 12.56
C GLY A 517 -28.36 13.06 11.83
N ALA A 518 -27.71 14.06 12.44
CA ALA A 518 -27.42 15.35 11.82
C ALA A 518 -25.92 15.52 11.52
N LYS A 519 -25.63 16.19 10.41
CA LYS A 519 -24.29 16.49 9.91
C LYS A 519 -24.22 17.96 9.51
N LEU A 520 -23.28 18.69 10.09
CA LEU A 520 -22.90 20.05 9.68
C LEU A 520 -21.54 19.97 8.99
N THR A 521 -21.50 20.38 7.72
CA THR A 521 -20.28 20.40 6.91
C THR A 521 -19.95 21.83 6.53
N LEU A 522 -18.70 22.25 6.74
CA LEU A 522 -18.18 23.54 6.32
C LEU A 522 -16.99 23.31 5.40
N LYS A 523 -17.06 23.76 4.16
CA LYS A 523 -15.93 23.79 3.22
C LYS A 523 -15.44 25.20 3.06
N LEU A 524 -14.18 25.47 3.42
CA LEU A 524 -13.52 26.77 3.25
C LEU A 524 -12.40 26.62 2.24
N VAL A 525 -12.40 27.49 1.22
CA VAL A 525 -11.44 27.45 0.11
C VAL A 525 -10.79 28.82 -0.06
N ALA A 526 -9.46 28.90 -0.01
CA ALA A 526 -8.75 30.13 -0.34
C ALA A 526 -8.81 30.42 -1.85
N GLY A 527 -8.95 31.68 -2.24
CA GLY A 527 -8.94 32.09 -3.66
C GLY A 527 -7.67 32.83 -4.06
N ASN A 528 -7.35 32.85 -5.34
CA ASN A 528 -6.29 33.73 -5.83
C ASN A 528 -6.75 35.20 -5.72
N GLU A 529 -6.04 36.01 -4.93
CA GLU A 529 -6.38 37.43 -4.74
C GLU A 529 -6.30 38.22 -6.05
N ASN A 530 -5.49 37.80 -7.02
CA ASN A 530 -5.41 38.47 -8.33
C ASN A 530 -6.70 38.32 -9.15
N GLU A 531 -7.54 37.34 -8.82
CA GLU A 531 -8.85 37.13 -9.46
C GLU A 531 -9.98 37.81 -8.68
N LEU A 532 -9.70 38.54 -7.59
CA LEU A 532 -10.72 39.17 -6.75
C LEU A 532 -11.60 40.13 -7.56
N GLY A 533 -12.91 39.92 -7.49
CA GLY A 533 -13.89 40.72 -8.25
C GLY A 533 -14.19 40.21 -9.66
N THR A 534 -13.53 39.14 -10.11
CA THR A 534 -13.84 38.47 -11.38
C THR A 534 -14.76 37.26 -11.16
N PRO A 535 -15.43 36.73 -12.21
CA PRO A 535 -16.13 35.44 -12.14
C PRO A 535 -15.22 34.24 -11.80
N ASN A 536 -13.90 34.43 -11.93
CA ASN A 536 -12.90 33.41 -11.66
C ASN A 536 -12.43 33.42 -10.19
N TYR A 537 -12.86 34.37 -9.34
CA TYR A 537 -12.49 34.33 -7.92
C TYR A 537 -13.00 33.03 -7.27
N GLY A 538 -12.06 32.16 -6.88
CA GLY A 538 -12.35 30.80 -6.43
C GLY A 538 -12.61 30.64 -4.94
N SER A 539 -12.60 31.72 -4.14
CA SER A 539 -12.75 31.60 -2.69
C SER A 539 -14.20 31.56 -2.26
N TYR A 540 -14.53 30.59 -1.42
CA TYR A 540 -15.85 30.46 -0.84
C TYR A 540 -15.83 29.72 0.50
N LEU A 541 -16.87 29.98 1.28
CA LEU A 541 -17.33 29.14 2.38
C LEU A 541 -18.65 28.51 1.94
N ASN A 542 -18.72 27.19 1.94
CA ASN A 542 -19.95 26.44 1.73
C ASN A 542 -20.32 25.73 3.02
N ALA A 543 -21.50 26.03 3.56
CA ALA A 543 -22.02 25.42 4.77
C ALA A 543 -23.24 24.58 4.43
N GLU A 544 -23.30 23.36 4.94
CA GLU A 544 -24.36 22.40 4.65
C GLU A 544 -24.83 21.71 5.94
N ILE A 545 -26.15 21.62 6.11
CA ILE A 545 -26.79 20.86 7.19
C ILE A 545 -27.64 19.76 6.56
N ASN A 546 -27.29 18.52 6.87
CA ASN A 546 -28.05 17.33 6.53
C ASN A 546 -28.56 16.67 7.82
N ALA A 547 -29.82 16.24 7.84
CA ALA A 547 -30.37 15.49 8.95
C ALA A 547 -31.15 14.29 8.39
N GLU A 548 -31.05 13.14 9.04
CA GLU A 548 -31.73 11.91 8.68
C GLU A 548 -32.70 11.48 9.81
N PRO A 549 -33.98 11.20 9.51
CA PRO A 549 -34.63 11.36 8.20
C PRO A 549 -34.73 12.84 7.79
N SER A 550 -34.54 13.13 6.51
CA SER A 550 -34.49 14.52 6.03
C SER A 550 -35.89 15.11 5.86
N ALA A 551 -36.17 16.17 6.62
CA ALA A 551 -37.33 17.03 6.39
C ALA A 551 -37.12 17.98 5.20
N ASN A 552 -35.87 18.24 4.81
CA ASN A 552 -35.50 19.17 3.75
C ASN A 552 -35.10 18.38 2.50
N LYS A 553 -36.03 18.21 1.55
CA LYS A 553 -35.78 17.45 0.32
C LYS A 553 -36.32 18.19 -0.91
N GLN A 554 -35.49 18.32 -1.94
CA GLN A 554 -35.86 18.92 -3.23
C GLN A 554 -35.12 18.23 -4.37
N ASN A 555 -35.86 17.70 -5.36
CA ASN A 555 -35.30 17.04 -6.54
C ASN A 555 -34.23 16.00 -6.19
N TYR A 556 -34.55 15.10 -5.25
CA TYR A 556 -33.65 14.05 -4.74
C TYR A 556 -32.40 14.53 -4.01
N SER A 557 -32.19 15.85 -3.86
CA SER A 557 -31.19 16.42 -2.97
C SER A 557 -31.80 16.64 -1.60
N GLU A 558 -31.04 16.30 -0.55
CA GLU A 558 -31.43 16.48 0.84
C GLU A 558 -30.62 17.60 1.48
N GLY A 559 -31.12 18.13 2.61
CA GLY A 559 -30.44 19.14 3.40
C GLY A 559 -30.66 20.58 2.96
N ILE A 560 -29.96 21.47 3.65
CA ILE A 560 -29.94 22.91 3.41
C ILE A 560 -28.49 23.38 3.32
N LYS A 561 -28.23 24.36 2.45
CA LYS A 561 -26.90 24.92 2.24
C LYS A 561 -26.90 26.43 2.17
N TYR A 562 -25.72 26.99 2.41
CA TYR A 562 -25.41 28.39 2.23
C TYR A 562 -24.02 28.54 1.65
N GLU A 563 -23.85 29.48 0.74
CA GLU A 563 -22.57 29.78 0.12
C GLU A 563 -22.26 31.26 0.29
N TYR A 564 -21.04 31.53 0.77
CA TYR A 564 -20.50 32.86 0.99
C TYR A 564 -19.22 33.01 0.18
N SER A 565 -19.07 34.11 -0.57
CA SER A 565 -17.81 34.45 -1.22
C SER A 565 -16.81 34.90 -0.15
N LEU A 566 -15.85 34.03 0.17
CA LEU A 566 -14.92 34.18 1.28
C LEU A 566 -13.75 35.10 0.90
N LYS A 567 -14.01 36.38 0.72
CA LYS A 567 -12.99 37.35 0.27
C LYS A 567 -11.83 37.47 1.26
N GLU A 568 -12.05 37.11 2.52
CA GLU A 568 -11.09 37.22 3.62
C GLU A 568 -9.97 36.17 3.56
N PHE A 569 -10.09 35.12 2.73
CA PHE A 569 -9.12 34.02 2.65
C PHE A 569 -8.56 33.85 1.23
N SER A 570 -7.31 34.24 1.02
CA SER A 570 -6.71 34.32 -0.31
C SER A 570 -5.19 34.18 -0.32
N SER A 571 -4.59 34.23 -1.52
CA SER A 571 -3.14 34.17 -1.70
C SER A 571 -2.38 35.33 -1.02
N LYS A 572 -3.02 36.47 -0.76
CA LYS A 572 -2.43 37.61 0.00
C LYS A 572 -2.95 37.71 1.44
N ARG A 573 -4.19 37.28 1.67
CA ARG A 573 -4.81 37.19 3.00
C ARG A 573 -4.92 35.71 3.38
N ASN A 574 -3.78 35.11 3.62
CA ASN A 574 -3.62 33.66 3.68
C ASN A 574 -3.92 33.06 5.06
N ARG A 575 -4.58 33.81 5.96
CA ARG A 575 -5.03 33.38 7.28
C ARG A 575 -6.40 33.96 7.60
N ILE A 576 -7.23 33.15 8.26
CA ILE A 576 -8.52 33.56 8.82
C ILE A 576 -8.73 32.93 10.20
N HIS A 577 -9.51 33.62 11.03
CA HIS A 577 -10.11 33.07 12.25
C HIS A 577 -11.55 32.67 11.97
N VAL A 578 -11.95 31.46 12.35
CA VAL A 578 -13.29 30.92 12.10
C VAL A 578 -13.98 30.58 13.41
N GLY A 579 -15.21 31.10 13.57
CA GLY A 579 -16.09 30.78 14.68
C GLY A 579 -17.34 30.06 14.19
N VAL A 580 -17.74 28.97 14.85
CA VAL A 580 -18.98 28.22 14.60
C VAL A 580 -19.74 28.15 15.91
N ARG A 581 -20.79 28.97 16.02
CA ARG A 581 -21.68 28.98 17.19
C ARG A 581 -22.87 28.08 16.93
N VAL A 582 -23.07 27.10 17.79
CA VAL A 582 -24.29 26.31 17.86
C VAL A 582 -25.04 26.74 19.11
N ASN A 583 -26.25 27.25 18.95
CA ASN A 583 -27.12 27.61 20.05
C ASN A 583 -28.49 26.99 19.79
N LYS A 584 -28.80 25.92 20.54
CA LYS A 584 -29.93 25.02 20.28
C LYS A 584 -29.91 24.53 18.81
N SER A 585 -30.93 24.87 18.05
CA SER A 585 -31.12 24.50 16.65
C SER A 585 -30.41 25.43 15.66
N VAL A 586 -29.87 26.57 16.10
CA VAL A 586 -29.34 27.61 15.20
C VAL A 586 -27.83 27.52 15.11
N VAL A 587 -27.32 27.48 13.88
CA VAL A 587 -25.89 27.55 13.58
C VAL A 587 -25.57 28.94 13.06
N SER A 588 -24.57 29.60 13.63
CA SER A 588 -24.03 30.87 13.14
C SER A 588 -22.54 30.73 12.86
N ILE A 589 -22.09 31.27 11.73
CA ILE A 589 -20.70 31.15 11.28
C ILE A 589 -20.09 32.54 11.21
N PHE A 590 -18.88 32.66 11.77
CA PHE A 590 -18.11 33.88 11.87
C PHE A 590 -16.77 33.69 11.16
N VAL A 591 -16.35 34.71 10.41
CA VAL A 591 -15.02 34.78 9.82
C VAL A 591 -14.42 36.11 10.25
N ASN A 592 -13.27 36.08 10.92
CA ASN A 592 -12.62 37.25 11.52
C ASN A 592 -13.63 38.08 12.33
N GLU A 593 -14.34 37.42 13.26
CA GLU A 593 -15.36 37.98 14.16
C GLU A 593 -16.65 38.50 13.49
N LYS A 594 -16.69 38.59 12.15
CA LYS A 594 -17.88 38.98 11.40
C LYS A 594 -18.79 37.79 11.15
N GLN A 595 -20.07 37.88 11.50
CA GLN A 595 -21.06 36.86 11.14
C GLN A 595 -21.27 36.87 9.62
N VAL A 596 -20.97 35.73 8.97
CA VAL A 596 -21.11 35.55 7.52
C VAL A 596 -22.28 34.66 7.13
N ALA A 597 -22.78 33.85 8.07
CA ALA A 597 -23.93 32.98 7.82
C ALA A 597 -24.71 32.67 9.11
N VAL A 598 -26.02 32.46 8.98
CA VAL A 598 -26.89 31.89 10.01
C VAL A 598 -27.81 30.86 9.37
N SER A 599 -28.05 29.72 10.03
CA SER A 599 -28.78 28.58 9.46
C SER A 599 -30.19 28.92 8.98
N LYS A 600 -30.78 30.00 9.52
CA LYS A 600 -32.08 30.52 9.13
C LYS A 600 -32.13 31.03 7.67
N ASP A 601 -30.98 31.42 7.13
CA ASP A 601 -30.85 31.94 5.75
C ASP A 601 -30.47 30.84 4.75
N PHE A 602 -30.29 29.60 5.21
CA PHE A 602 -29.88 28.48 4.36
C PHE A 602 -31.06 28.06 3.49
N LYS A 603 -30.75 27.55 2.29
CA LYS A 603 -31.74 27.16 1.28
C LYS A 603 -31.60 25.71 0.91
N LEU A 604 -32.68 25.12 0.40
CA LEU A 604 -32.60 23.81 -0.27
C LEU A 604 -31.64 23.88 -1.46
N ALA A 605 -31.17 22.72 -1.93
CA ALA A 605 -30.13 22.63 -2.96
C ALA A 605 -30.41 23.44 -4.24
N TYR A 606 -31.68 23.62 -4.61
CA TYR A 606 -32.14 24.39 -5.77
C TYR A 606 -32.79 25.73 -5.40
N GLY A 607 -32.44 26.30 -4.24
CA GLY A 607 -32.83 27.65 -3.84
C GLY A 607 -34.21 27.76 -3.17
N GLY A 608 -34.91 26.65 -2.96
CA GLY A 608 -36.17 26.61 -2.22
C GLY A 608 -36.01 27.01 -0.74
N LYS A 609 -37.10 27.46 -0.11
CA LYS A 609 -37.12 27.76 1.33
C LYS A 609 -36.93 26.48 2.15
N CYS A 610 -36.14 26.55 3.21
CA CYS A 610 -35.99 25.47 4.18
C CYS A 610 -37.30 25.20 4.92
N ILE A 611 -37.57 23.92 5.22
CA ILE A 611 -38.66 23.46 6.09
C ILE A 611 -38.17 23.49 7.54
N VAL A 612 -36.98 22.92 7.78
CA VAL A 612 -36.26 23.03 9.06
C VAL A 612 -35.00 23.85 8.81
N CYS A 613 -34.95 25.09 9.29
CA CYS A 613 -33.90 26.07 8.96
C CYS A 613 -32.75 26.07 9.99
N GLY A 614 -32.24 24.87 10.29
CA GLY A 614 -31.26 24.65 11.34
C GLY A 614 -31.07 23.17 11.65
N LEU A 615 -30.43 22.89 12.78
CA LEU A 615 -30.30 21.55 13.33
C LEU A 615 -31.62 21.10 13.97
N PRO A 616 -31.94 19.79 13.93
CA PRO A 616 -33.03 19.24 14.74
C PRO A 616 -32.90 19.62 16.22
N GLU A 617 -34.02 19.77 16.93
CA GLU A 617 -34.00 20.05 18.37
C GLU A 617 -33.22 18.98 19.14
N SER A 618 -32.54 19.39 20.22
CA SER A 618 -31.70 18.51 21.04
C SER A 618 -30.52 17.84 20.30
N THR A 619 -30.12 18.36 19.14
CA THR A 619 -28.92 17.88 18.43
C THR A 619 -27.70 17.95 19.35
N ARG A 620 -26.93 16.85 19.38
CA ARG A 620 -25.65 16.74 20.10
C ARG A 620 -24.64 16.07 19.20
N PHE A 621 -23.59 16.80 18.85
CA PHE A 621 -22.52 16.26 18.00
C PHE A 621 -21.62 15.34 18.80
N ASN A 622 -21.28 14.20 18.22
CA ASN A 622 -20.40 13.18 18.79
C ASN A 622 -19.01 13.17 18.14
N GLY A 623 -18.84 13.86 17.01
CA GLY A 623 -17.56 13.95 16.31
C GLY A 623 -17.33 15.32 15.67
N LEU A 624 -16.06 15.68 15.54
CA LEU A 624 -15.56 16.87 14.87
C LEU A 624 -14.29 16.49 14.11
N PHE A 625 -14.29 16.72 12.80
CA PHE A 625 -13.21 16.31 11.89
C PHE A 625 -12.79 17.46 10.99
N TRP A 626 -11.49 17.52 10.67
CA TRP A 626 -10.94 18.41 9.64
C TRP A 626 -10.30 17.57 8.55
N ASN A 627 -10.52 17.93 7.29
CA ASN A 627 -9.96 17.22 6.15
C ASN A 627 -9.43 18.20 5.11
N ASN A 628 -8.17 18.04 4.70
CA ASN A 628 -7.60 18.83 3.61
C ASN A 628 -8.13 18.30 2.27
N THR A 629 -8.78 19.17 1.51
CA THR A 629 -9.41 18.89 0.20
C THR A 629 -8.81 19.76 -0.91
N THR A 630 -7.57 20.21 -0.74
CA THR A 630 -6.86 21.06 -1.70
C THR A 630 -6.58 20.33 -3.01
N ASN A 631 -6.95 20.93 -4.15
CA ASN A 631 -6.76 20.32 -5.46
C ASN A 631 -5.27 20.12 -5.82
N ASP A 632 -4.40 21.05 -5.41
CA ASP A 632 -2.95 20.99 -5.61
C ASP A 632 -2.23 20.83 -4.25
N ALA A 633 -2.60 19.78 -3.51
CA ALA A 633 -2.07 19.56 -2.17
C ALA A 633 -0.57 19.20 -2.13
N ASP A 634 0.06 19.00 -3.28
CA ASP A 634 1.50 18.81 -3.37
C ASP A 634 2.29 20.10 -3.22
N ASN A 635 1.72 21.22 -3.65
CA ASN A 635 2.35 22.54 -3.63
C ASN A 635 1.66 23.53 -2.68
N ILE A 636 0.38 23.30 -2.35
CA ILE A 636 -0.43 24.18 -1.53
C ILE A 636 -0.92 23.42 -0.29
N ASN A 637 -0.41 23.82 0.86
CA ASN A 637 -0.75 23.26 2.16
C ASN A 637 -1.87 24.05 2.83
N VAL A 638 -2.50 23.39 3.80
CA VAL A 638 -3.45 23.99 4.74
C VAL A 638 -2.98 23.70 6.16
N TYR A 639 -3.11 24.70 7.00
CA TYR A 639 -2.65 24.69 8.38
C TYR A 639 -3.80 25.02 9.32
N LEU A 640 -3.96 24.23 10.38
CA LEU A 640 -4.94 24.41 11.45
C LEU A 640 -4.22 24.86 12.73
N GLY A 641 -4.77 25.84 13.43
CA GLY A 641 -4.23 26.34 14.70
C GLY A 641 -5.31 26.74 15.69
N ASN A 642 -4.93 26.90 16.95
CA ASN A 642 -5.75 27.52 18.01
C ASN A 642 -7.19 26.96 18.12
N VAL A 643 -7.34 25.64 18.09
CA VAL A 643 -8.65 24.99 18.16
C VAL A 643 -9.20 25.11 19.57
N LYS A 644 -10.42 25.59 19.73
CA LYS A 644 -11.05 25.80 21.02
C LYS A 644 -12.56 25.58 20.95
N ILE A 645 -13.12 24.95 21.98
CA ILE A 645 -14.57 24.81 22.15
C ILE A 645 -14.95 25.35 23.52
N THR A 646 -15.81 26.35 23.54
CA THR A 646 -16.37 26.92 24.77
C THR A 646 -17.85 26.58 24.91
N LYS A 647 -18.30 26.39 26.15
CA LYS A 647 -19.70 26.17 26.51
C LYS A 647 -20.39 27.53 26.58
N GLU A 648 -21.57 27.63 25.96
CA GLU A 648 -22.42 28.83 26.02
C GLU A 648 -23.68 28.66 26.88
#